data_AF-A0A2D4R0A1-F1
#
_entry.id   AF-A0A2D4R0A1-F1
#
_cell.length_a   1.000
_cell.length_b   1.000
_cell.length_c   1.000
_cell.angle_alpha   90.00
_cell.angle_beta   90.00
_cell.angle_gamma   90.00
#
_symmetry.space_group_name_H-M   'P 1'
#
loop_
_entity.id
_entity.type
_entity.pdbx_description
1 polymer ?
#
loop_
_entity_poly.entity_id
_entity_poly.type
_entity_poly.pdbx_seq_one_letter_code
_entity_poly.pdbx_strand_id
1 'polypeptide(L)'
;MDPLVQKGSLERLDGYIGRQDAYTRNVTDRYLTATSRDRFAYQLEPTVTYTDRDTTSVNPEDQVKFTGTYDDYINQIKFLGGKTNNHDRLNKETVYSWNPAIDYDKLINYREYYWIPEGPGSIEIDSVGPDAVVEYSVENKQKGAYNFTHRENEDNPILTLYRGNTYKFNVNAKGHPFWIMTEPYKSKVSADGSTSTIFDTGVTNNGADEGTVTFTVPTTGAPDTLYYQCGNHDAMYGTMYIRDAVSTTSINVENDIVGVKNYSLRTLDLSNGMKIKFTNSLVASAYQDKEYYVEGVGDAITLTDVEDLITPGSYATESTILYDQVGYDSRPYAKAYYSPDTKDYITIKRDSQDQNAWSRYNRWFHKSVIEETATASGFTTTLDEDDRAKRPIIEFDSGLALYNHGTVAKRSVTLYDTVTKDAFSTVVKQTGYIIDGITLADGMRVVFSADTDPTVKNKIYDVNFVTAGDSTLVINLTESSDATPADNDSIFIEFGTANQGKTFRYDSATESFIEAQEKTGVNQQPLFAMFDNDHTAFDDTTTYPNSSFTGAKVFEFATSDTATTDTVLGIKVKYNTINNVGDIVFDSDHTSGTFTYKSGTTTVTKNLAEGHLHYTTGRSTHNSRSAWIKRTAESKQRVIRTFIVDETEKQVFPIDFYKDSADLTDLEVSVSVNGLRKTLTTDYTIETGTKNKFVKFKKALEVDDQIRLAGYSSTDKVADKGIYEIPENLATNSLNEQLGTFTFGQILNHVRDIFDKNQDVTGAIPGILWTDFMTDFADGF
;
A
#
# COMPACT_ATOMS: atom_id res chain seq x y z
N MET A 1 -63.90 37.27 -35.88
CA MET A 1 -62.99 38.00 -34.98
C MET A 1 -62.93 37.20 -33.70
N ASP A 2 -61.86 36.42 -33.55
CA ASP A 2 -61.61 35.53 -32.42
C ASP A 2 -60.29 36.01 -31.77
N PRO A 3 -60.25 36.37 -30.47
CA PRO A 3 -59.00 36.78 -29.85
C PRO A 3 -58.24 35.53 -29.36
N LEU A 4 -57.06 35.34 -29.95
CA LEU A 4 -55.99 34.49 -29.42
C LEU A 4 -55.74 34.80 -27.94
N VAL A 5 -56.02 33.86 -27.05
CA VAL A 5 -55.40 33.81 -25.72
C VAL A 5 -54.87 32.40 -25.52
N GLN A 6 -53.58 32.23 -25.79
CA GLN A 6 -52.84 31.03 -25.41
C GLN A 6 -52.69 31.06 -23.88
N LYS A 7 -53.17 30.03 -23.18
CA LYS A 7 -52.90 29.88 -21.74
C LYS A 7 -51.39 29.76 -21.54
N GLY A 8 -50.83 30.63 -20.70
CA GLY A 8 -49.41 30.57 -20.33
C GLY A 8 -49.06 29.18 -19.76
N SER A 9 -47.95 28.60 -20.21
CA SER A 9 -47.42 27.38 -19.64
C SER A 9 -46.83 27.68 -18.27
N LEU A 10 -47.29 27.00 -17.24
CA LEU A 10 -46.61 26.99 -15.94
C LEU A 10 -45.31 26.22 -16.09
N GLU A 11 -44.18 26.90 -15.97
CA GLU A 11 -42.87 26.27 -15.86
C GLU A 11 -42.67 25.86 -14.40
N ARG A 12 -42.48 24.57 -14.15
CA ARG A 12 -42.10 24.06 -12.83
C ARG A 12 -40.63 24.41 -12.62
N LEU A 13 -40.35 25.22 -11.62
CA LEU A 13 -39.00 25.54 -11.17
C LEU A 13 -38.68 24.66 -9.98
N ASP A 14 -37.76 23.72 -10.18
CA ASP A 14 -37.18 22.97 -9.07
C ASP A 14 -36.07 23.83 -8.44
N GLY A 15 -36.02 23.85 -7.10
CA GLY A 15 -35.07 24.64 -6.32
C GLY A 15 -34.23 23.74 -5.42
N TYR A 16 -32.93 24.00 -5.35
CA TYR A 16 -31.97 23.19 -4.59
C TYR A 16 -31.57 23.89 -3.28
N ILE A 17 -31.25 23.09 -2.26
CA ILE A 17 -30.66 23.52 -0.99
C ILE A 17 -29.43 22.63 -0.77
N GLY A 18 -28.32 23.20 -0.32
CA GLY A 18 -27.09 22.45 -0.01
C GLY A 18 -25.83 23.14 -0.55
N ARG A 19 -24.75 22.37 -0.64
CA ARG A 19 -23.44 22.86 -1.07
C ARG A 19 -23.45 23.38 -2.50
N GLN A 20 -22.86 24.57 -2.71
CA GLN A 20 -22.65 25.15 -4.04
C GLN A 20 -21.35 24.72 -4.70
N ASP A 21 -20.46 24.05 -3.95
CA ASP A 21 -19.20 23.48 -4.43
C ASP A 21 -19.29 21.95 -4.61
N ALA A 22 -20.50 21.38 -4.52
CA ALA A 22 -20.73 19.97 -4.79
C ALA A 22 -20.45 19.63 -6.26
N TYR A 23 -19.84 18.46 -6.51
CA TYR A 23 -19.53 17.97 -7.86
C TYR A 23 -20.77 17.68 -8.71
N THR A 24 -21.94 17.50 -8.08
CA THR A 24 -23.22 17.24 -8.76
C THR A 24 -23.94 18.51 -9.20
N ARG A 25 -23.41 19.69 -8.85
CA ARG A 25 -24.01 20.97 -9.21
C ARG A 25 -23.82 21.24 -10.70
N ASN A 26 -24.90 21.67 -11.35
CA ASN A 26 -24.86 22.29 -12.67
C ASN A 26 -24.95 23.80 -12.56
N VAL A 27 -24.36 24.52 -13.51
CA VAL A 27 -24.43 25.99 -13.57
C VAL A 27 -25.87 26.50 -13.69
N THR A 28 -26.74 25.71 -14.31
CA THR A 28 -28.17 26.01 -14.46
C THR A 28 -29.01 25.77 -13.20
N ASP A 29 -28.44 25.15 -12.16
CA ASP A 29 -29.18 24.81 -10.94
C ASP A 29 -29.55 26.07 -10.15
N ARG A 30 -30.81 26.15 -9.74
CA ARG A 30 -31.34 27.28 -8.97
C ARG A 30 -31.34 26.96 -7.48
N TYR A 31 -30.41 27.55 -6.74
CA TYR A 31 -30.34 27.40 -5.29
C TYR A 31 -31.23 28.41 -4.57
N LEU A 32 -31.91 27.96 -3.51
CA LEU A 32 -32.78 28.82 -2.69
C LEU A 32 -31.95 29.72 -1.77
N THR A 33 -32.12 31.03 -1.88
CA THR A 33 -31.39 32.03 -1.08
C THR A 33 -31.62 31.86 0.43
N ALA A 34 -30.61 32.14 1.25
CA ALA A 34 -30.72 32.18 2.71
C ALA A 34 -30.60 33.60 3.28
N THR A 35 -30.86 33.74 4.59
CA THR A 35 -30.86 35.03 5.30
C THR A 35 -29.48 35.69 5.42
N SER A 36 -28.40 34.92 5.29
CA SER A 36 -27.02 35.42 5.29
C SER A 36 -26.16 34.57 4.34
N ARG A 37 -25.01 35.11 3.93
CA ARG A 37 -24.03 34.39 3.10
C ARG A 37 -23.51 33.13 3.81
N ASP A 38 -23.25 33.21 5.10
CA ASP A 38 -22.75 32.07 5.88
C ASP A 38 -23.82 30.99 6.01
N ARG A 39 -25.08 31.36 6.31
CA ARG A 39 -26.19 30.40 6.37
C ARG A 39 -26.47 29.75 5.01
N PHE A 40 -26.24 30.48 3.92
CA PHE A 40 -26.35 29.92 2.57
C PHE A 40 -25.20 28.96 2.26
N ALA A 41 -24.01 29.20 2.78
CA ALA A 41 -22.83 28.36 2.58
C ALA A 41 -22.89 27.03 3.33
N TYR A 42 -23.48 27.01 4.54
CA TYR A 42 -23.51 25.84 5.43
C TYR A 42 -24.90 25.18 5.54
N GLN A 43 -25.69 25.24 4.46
CA GLN A 43 -27.00 24.58 4.43
C GLN A 43 -26.85 23.05 4.44
N LEU A 44 -27.66 22.36 5.26
CA LEU A 44 -27.66 20.90 5.41
C LEU A 44 -26.34 20.32 5.93
N GLU A 45 -25.46 21.16 6.47
CA GLU A 45 -24.30 20.70 7.23
C GLU A 45 -24.74 20.16 8.60
N PRO A 46 -23.90 19.32 9.26
CA PRO A 46 -24.20 18.77 10.57
C PRO A 46 -24.65 19.85 11.57
N THR A 47 -25.72 19.54 12.30
CA THR A 47 -26.30 20.43 13.33
C THR A 47 -26.42 19.69 14.66
N VAL A 48 -26.15 20.38 15.76
CA VAL A 48 -26.39 19.82 17.11
C VAL A 48 -27.85 20.08 17.46
N THR A 49 -28.60 19.03 17.76
CA THR A 49 -29.96 19.14 18.28
C THR A 49 -30.02 18.61 19.71
N TYR A 50 -30.44 19.47 20.63
CA TYR A 50 -30.70 19.11 22.02
C TYR A 50 -32.19 18.84 22.20
N THR A 51 -32.50 17.59 22.56
CA THR A 51 -33.86 17.14 22.88
C THR A 51 -33.99 16.82 24.37
N ASP A 52 -35.08 17.28 24.97
CA ASP A 52 -35.47 16.91 26.32
C ASP A 52 -36.21 15.57 26.30
N ARG A 53 -35.58 14.55 26.87
CA ARG A 53 -36.10 13.18 26.89
C ARG A 53 -37.20 12.98 27.94
N ASP A 54 -37.38 13.93 28.87
CA ASP A 54 -38.26 13.81 30.03
C ASP A 54 -39.54 14.66 29.89
N THR A 55 -39.97 14.92 28.66
CA THR A 55 -41.28 15.53 28.41
C THR A 55 -42.34 14.44 28.29
N THR A 56 -43.51 14.67 28.90
CA THR A 56 -44.70 13.83 28.69
C THR A 56 -45.35 14.04 27.31
N SER A 57 -44.76 14.89 26.46
CA SER A 57 -45.26 15.16 25.11
C SER A 57 -44.87 14.05 24.14
N VAL A 58 -45.87 13.54 23.43
CA VAL A 58 -45.71 12.55 22.36
C VAL A 58 -45.33 13.18 21.02
N ASN A 59 -45.32 14.51 20.92
CA ASN A 59 -44.97 15.24 19.71
C ASN A 59 -43.45 15.50 19.66
N PRO A 60 -42.73 15.06 18.61
CA PRO A 60 -41.28 15.25 18.48
C PRO A 60 -40.85 16.73 18.55
N GLU A 61 -41.67 17.65 18.04
CA GLU A 61 -41.37 19.09 18.07
C GLU A 61 -41.30 19.69 19.48
N ASP A 62 -42.06 19.16 20.44
CA ASP A 62 -42.06 19.63 21.83
C ASP A 62 -40.85 19.13 22.62
N GLN A 63 -40.18 18.11 22.09
CA GLN A 63 -38.97 17.52 22.67
C GLN A 63 -37.72 18.30 22.24
N VAL A 64 -37.71 18.98 21.09
CA VAL A 64 -36.56 19.78 20.63
C VAL A 64 -36.49 21.11 21.37
N LYS A 65 -35.44 21.30 22.18
CA LYS A 65 -35.20 22.55 22.93
C LYS A 65 -34.30 23.52 22.19
N PHE A 66 -33.35 23.00 21.42
CA PHE A 66 -32.35 23.79 20.71
C PHE A 66 -31.82 23.02 19.51
N THR A 67 -31.64 23.71 18.39
CA THR A 67 -30.87 23.24 17.25
C THR A 67 -29.87 24.33 16.88
N GLY A 68 -28.58 24.00 16.86
CA GLY A 68 -27.50 24.91 16.49
C GLY A 68 -26.81 24.44 15.21
N THR A 69 -26.69 25.34 14.24
CA THR A 69 -25.93 25.13 13.01
C THR A 69 -24.45 25.48 13.18
N TYR A 70 -23.62 25.18 12.17
CA TYR A 70 -22.21 25.55 12.18
C TYR A 70 -22.00 27.08 12.30
N ASP A 71 -22.83 27.90 11.64
CA ASP A 71 -22.75 29.34 11.78
C ASP A 71 -23.17 29.82 13.18
N ASP A 72 -24.14 29.17 13.83
CA ASP A 72 -24.48 29.46 15.24
C ASP A 72 -23.30 29.15 16.17
N TYR A 73 -22.62 28.02 15.96
CA TYR A 73 -21.41 27.66 16.71
C TYR A 73 -20.32 28.73 16.60
N ILE A 74 -20.00 29.18 15.39
CA ILE A 74 -19.01 30.24 15.17
C ILE A 74 -19.48 31.58 15.75
N ASN A 75 -20.75 31.93 15.57
CA ASN A 75 -21.32 33.17 16.10
C ASN A 75 -21.31 33.19 17.63
N GLN A 76 -21.54 32.05 18.29
CA GLN A 76 -21.47 31.93 19.74
C GLN A 76 -20.05 32.19 20.26
N ILE A 77 -19.02 31.63 19.62
CA ILE A 77 -17.61 31.90 19.97
C ILE A 77 -17.30 33.39 19.82
N LYS A 78 -17.73 33.99 18.71
CA LYS A 78 -17.54 35.42 18.45
C LYS A 78 -18.23 36.29 19.51
N PHE A 79 -19.47 35.94 19.89
CA PHE A 79 -20.23 36.63 20.93
C PHE A 79 -19.53 36.58 22.29
N LEU A 80 -18.90 35.45 22.61
CA LEU A 80 -18.09 35.26 23.83
C LEU A 80 -16.71 35.92 23.77
N GLY A 81 -16.37 36.63 22.69
CA GLY A 81 -15.10 37.34 22.53
C GLY A 81 -13.96 36.50 21.94
N GLY A 82 -14.24 35.28 21.45
CA GLY A 82 -13.27 34.43 20.79
C GLY A 82 -12.88 34.94 19.39
N LYS A 83 -11.69 34.58 18.93
CA LYS A 83 -11.19 34.94 17.59
C LYS A 83 -11.73 33.97 16.53
N THR A 84 -12.65 34.42 15.70
CA THR A 84 -13.28 33.60 14.63
C THR A 84 -12.87 33.98 13.21
N ASN A 85 -11.87 34.84 13.05
CA ASN A 85 -11.28 35.20 11.75
C ASN A 85 -10.55 34.05 11.05
N ASN A 86 -10.22 32.99 11.78
CA ASN A 86 -9.70 31.74 11.22
C ASN A 86 -10.38 30.56 11.93
N HIS A 87 -11.17 29.80 11.18
CA HIS A 87 -11.92 28.66 11.71
C HIS A 87 -11.00 27.46 11.97
N ASP A 88 -9.97 27.27 11.14
CA ASP A 88 -8.98 26.19 11.29
C ASP A 88 -8.40 26.18 12.72
N ARG A 89 -7.98 27.35 13.21
CA ARG A 89 -7.49 27.53 14.58
C ARG A 89 -8.46 27.03 15.67
N LEU A 90 -9.77 27.06 15.41
CA LEU A 90 -10.79 26.67 16.39
C LEU A 90 -11.02 25.14 16.40
N ASN A 91 -10.76 24.45 15.28
CA ASN A 91 -11.16 23.05 15.09
C ASN A 91 -10.00 22.12 14.72
N LYS A 92 -8.76 22.63 14.67
CA LYS A 92 -7.55 21.84 14.42
C LYS A 92 -7.38 20.77 15.50
N GLU A 93 -7.22 19.53 15.08
CA GLU A 93 -7.14 18.38 15.98
C GLU A 93 -6.25 17.26 15.42
N THR A 94 -5.86 16.33 16.29
CA THR A 94 -5.23 15.09 15.84
C THR A 94 -6.28 14.18 15.21
N VAL A 95 -6.01 13.71 13.99
CA VAL A 95 -6.91 12.84 13.24
C VAL A 95 -6.26 11.47 13.03
N TYR A 96 -7.09 10.44 12.98
CA TYR A 96 -6.70 9.08 12.66
C TYR A 96 -7.41 8.63 11.39
N SER A 97 -6.67 8.10 10.43
CA SER A 97 -7.21 7.53 9.20
C SER A 97 -7.44 6.04 9.42
N TRP A 98 -8.59 5.54 9.00
CA TRP A 98 -8.83 4.09 8.98
C TRP A 98 -7.89 3.42 7.98
N ASN A 99 -7.21 2.37 8.42
CA ASN A 99 -6.41 1.48 7.57
C ASN A 99 -6.58 0.04 8.06
N PRO A 100 -7.34 -0.80 7.35
CA PRO A 100 -7.50 -2.21 7.68
C PRO A 100 -6.35 -3.10 7.16
N ALA A 101 -5.21 -2.52 6.77
CA ALA A 101 -4.04 -3.19 6.19
C ALA A 101 -4.35 -3.90 4.86
N ILE A 102 -4.99 -3.17 3.95
CA ILE A 102 -5.32 -3.61 2.59
C ILE A 102 -4.85 -2.59 1.54
N ASP A 103 -4.66 -3.06 0.31
CA ASP A 103 -4.45 -2.21 -0.85
C ASP A 103 -5.76 -1.53 -1.27
N TYR A 104 -5.89 -0.24 -0.93
CA TYR A 104 -7.04 0.58 -1.32
C TYR A 104 -7.17 0.77 -2.83
N ASP A 105 -6.07 0.72 -3.59
CA ASP A 105 -6.12 0.87 -5.06
C ASP A 105 -6.85 -0.33 -5.67
N LYS A 106 -6.43 -1.54 -5.30
CA LYS A 106 -7.11 -2.78 -5.73
C LYS A 106 -8.56 -2.84 -5.28
N LEU A 107 -8.90 -2.28 -4.12
CA LEU A 107 -10.27 -2.23 -3.65
C LEU A 107 -11.11 -1.24 -4.47
N ILE A 108 -10.65 0.00 -4.65
CA ILE A 108 -11.44 1.09 -5.25
C ILE A 108 -11.38 1.11 -6.77
N ASN A 109 -10.19 0.92 -7.34
CA ASN A 109 -9.91 0.93 -8.77
C ASN A 109 -9.81 -0.50 -9.34
N TYR A 110 -10.43 -1.49 -8.70
CA TYR A 110 -10.44 -2.90 -9.16
C TYR A 110 -10.69 -3.06 -10.67
N ARG A 111 -11.50 -2.17 -11.28
CA ARG A 111 -11.78 -2.18 -12.71
C ARG A 111 -10.57 -1.91 -13.60
N GLU A 112 -9.46 -1.44 -13.07
CA GLU A 112 -8.21 -1.26 -13.81
C GLU A 112 -7.30 -2.50 -13.68
N TYR A 113 -7.72 -3.55 -12.98
CA TYR A 113 -6.96 -4.79 -12.81
C TYR A 113 -7.48 -5.93 -13.69
N TYR A 114 -6.53 -6.70 -14.21
CA TYR A 114 -6.76 -7.88 -15.05
C TYR A 114 -6.07 -9.09 -14.43
N TRP A 115 -6.72 -10.24 -14.55
CA TRP A 115 -6.19 -11.51 -14.09
C TRP A 115 -5.31 -12.12 -15.18
N ILE A 116 -4.01 -12.23 -14.92
CA ILE A 116 -3.04 -12.77 -15.89
C ILE A 116 -2.27 -13.94 -15.23
N PRO A 117 -2.66 -15.21 -15.46
CA PRO A 117 -2.07 -16.36 -14.75
C PRO A 117 -0.54 -16.47 -14.87
N GLU A 118 0.01 -16.19 -16.04
CA GLU A 118 1.46 -16.21 -16.34
C GLU A 118 2.20 -14.90 -15.97
N GLY A 119 1.45 -13.90 -15.51
CA GLY A 119 1.91 -12.53 -15.33
C GLY A 119 2.14 -11.77 -16.65
N PRO A 120 2.45 -10.46 -16.56
CA PRO A 120 2.90 -9.66 -17.70
C PRO A 120 4.22 -10.19 -18.27
N GLY A 121 4.65 -9.68 -19.43
CA GLY A 121 5.96 -10.03 -20.00
C GLY A 121 7.13 -9.64 -19.09
N SER A 122 8.30 -10.26 -19.24
CA SER A 122 9.50 -9.86 -18.50
C SER A 122 10.20 -8.69 -19.19
N ILE A 123 10.62 -7.66 -18.44
CA ILE A 123 11.53 -6.61 -18.92
C ILE A 123 12.94 -6.90 -18.42
N GLU A 124 13.95 -6.74 -19.27
CA GLU A 124 15.35 -6.96 -18.87
C GLU A 124 15.99 -5.67 -18.34
N ILE A 125 16.58 -5.75 -17.14
CA ILE A 125 17.45 -4.73 -16.56
C ILE A 125 18.90 -5.11 -16.89
N ASP A 126 19.52 -4.32 -17.75
CA ASP A 126 20.80 -4.61 -18.42
C ASP A 126 21.95 -3.69 -17.98
N SER A 127 21.68 -2.68 -17.14
CA SER A 127 22.70 -1.76 -16.65
C SER A 127 22.26 -1.04 -15.37
N VAL A 128 23.24 -0.49 -14.65
CA VAL A 128 23.03 0.46 -13.53
C VAL A 128 22.97 1.93 -14.00
N GLY A 129 23.20 2.21 -15.28
CA GLY A 129 23.22 3.56 -15.87
C GLY A 129 23.90 3.63 -17.25
N PRO A 130 24.11 4.83 -17.83
CA PRO A 130 23.65 6.13 -17.35
C PRO A 130 22.11 6.26 -17.42
N ASP A 131 21.58 7.39 -16.96
CA ASP A 131 20.15 7.75 -16.99
C ASP A 131 19.28 6.88 -16.07
N ALA A 132 19.84 6.34 -14.99
CA ALA A 132 19.04 5.82 -13.89
C ALA A 132 18.59 6.97 -12.97
N VAL A 133 17.35 6.89 -12.49
CA VAL A 133 16.82 7.76 -11.43
C VAL A 133 16.49 6.89 -10.23
N VAL A 134 17.15 7.11 -9.11
CA VAL A 134 16.99 6.30 -7.89
C VAL A 134 16.58 7.19 -6.74
N GLU A 135 15.51 6.83 -6.03
CA GLU A 135 15.08 7.51 -4.82
C GLU A 135 15.39 6.68 -3.58
N TYR A 136 16.08 7.29 -2.61
CA TYR A 136 16.44 6.69 -1.34
C TYR A 136 15.69 7.39 -0.20
N SER A 137 15.04 6.60 0.66
CA SER A 137 14.54 7.08 1.96
C SER A 137 15.71 7.27 2.93
N VAL A 138 15.79 8.44 3.57
CA VAL A 138 16.86 8.81 4.50
C VAL A 138 16.26 9.30 5.80
N GLU A 139 16.60 8.63 6.91
CA GLU A 139 16.06 8.94 8.23
C GLU A 139 17.16 9.17 9.26
N ASN A 140 16.77 9.78 10.39
CA ASN A 140 17.55 9.72 11.62
C ASN A 140 16.77 8.94 12.70
N LYS A 141 17.18 7.70 12.99
CA LYS A 141 16.54 6.85 14.00
C LYS A 141 17.01 7.15 15.43
N GLN A 142 17.20 8.45 15.75
CA GLN A 142 17.64 8.95 17.07
C GLN A 142 19.01 8.43 17.55
N LYS A 143 19.80 7.86 16.64
CA LYS A 143 21.22 7.60 16.78
C LYS A 143 21.93 8.66 15.95
N GLY A 144 23.13 9.11 16.31
CA GLY A 144 23.86 10.16 15.57
C GLY A 144 24.33 9.76 14.17
N ALA A 145 23.46 9.19 13.34
CA ALA A 145 23.70 8.58 12.04
C ALA A 145 22.51 8.79 11.11
N TYR A 146 22.76 8.78 9.80
CA TYR A 146 21.73 8.62 8.78
C TYR A 146 21.52 7.12 8.51
N ASN A 147 20.26 6.72 8.40
CA ASN A 147 19.87 5.36 8.02
C ASN A 147 19.12 5.41 6.68
N PHE A 148 19.36 4.40 5.85
CA PHE A 148 18.76 4.27 4.54
C PHE A 148 18.02 2.94 4.46
N THR A 149 16.78 2.93 3.95
CA THR A 149 15.96 1.70 3.88
C THR A 149 16.65 0.58 3.09
N HIS A 150 17.23 0.90 1.93
CA HIS A 150 18.01 -0.04 1.10
C HIS A 150 19.36 -0.50 1.70
N ARG A 151 19.74 0.02 2.88
CA ARG A 151 20.96 -0.36 3.61
C ARG A 151 20.59 -0.62 5.07
N GLU A 152 19.59 -1.48 5.25
CA GLU A 152 19.04 -1.79 6.57
C GLU A 152 20.15 -2.25 7.54
N ASN A 153 20.03 -1.85 8.81
CA ASN A 153 20.98 -2.18 9.88
C ASN A 153 22.39 -1.59 9.73
N GLU A 154 22.60 -0.66 8.79
CA GLU A 154 23.83 0.11 8.68
C GLU A 154 23.62 1.57 9.12
N ASP A 155 24.50 2.06 10.00
CA ASP A 155 24.59 3.46 10.38
C ASP A 155 25.59 4.17 9.46
N ASN A 156 25.16 5.26 8.81
CA ASN A 156 25.93 5.99 7.80
C ASN A 156 26.58 5.06 6.74
N PRO A 157 25.79 4.26 6.00
CA PRO A 157 26.29 3.31 5.02
C PRO A 157 27.14 3.99 3.93
N ILE A 158 28.11 3.25 3.41
CA ILE A 158 28.80 3.65 2.18
C ILE A 158 27.82 3.50 1.01
N LEU A 159 27.71 4.53 0.17
CA LEU A 159 26.89 4.50 -1.04
C LEU A 159 27.79 4.46 -2.28
N THR A 160 27.38 3.72 -3.30
CA THR A 160 28.00 3.73 -4.62
C THR A 160 27.05 4.39 -5.60
N LEU A 161 27.48 5.51 -6.18
CA LEU A 161 26.72 6.28 -7.14
C LEU A 161 27.43 6.29 -8.50
N TYR A 162 26.69 6.35 -9.59
CA TYR A 162 27.25 6.32 -10.93
C TYR A 162 27.09 7.67 -11.65
N ARG A 163 28.13 8.09 -12.38
CA ARG A 163 28.11 9.31 -13.20
C ARG A 163 27.02 9.22 -14.28
N GLY A 164 26.29 10.31 -14.48
CA GLY A 164 25.16 10.38 -15.41
C GLY A 164 23.82 9.93 -14.83
N ASN A 165 23.79 9.37 -13.62
CA ASN A 165 22.55 9.04 -12.92
C ASN A 165 22.08 10.19 -12.02
N THR A 166 20.80 10.16 -11.65
CA THR A 166 20.18 11.06 -10.69
C THR A 166 19.75 10.30 -9.44
N TYR A 167 20.20 10.78 -8.28
CA TYR A 167 19.84 10.25 -6.97
C TYR A 167 19.00 11.25 -6.20
N LYS A 168 17.83 10.82 -5.72
CA LYS A 168 16.92 11.62 -4.89
C LYS A 168 16.99 11.09 -3.46
N PHE A 169 17.56 11.85 -2.55
CA PHE A 169 17.56 11.55 -1.12
C PHE A 169 16.32 12.16 -0.51
N ASN A 170 15.31 11.35 -0.22
CA ASN A 170 14.09 11.75 0.48
C ASN A 170 14.39 11.80 1.98
N VAL A 171 14.71 13.00 2.49
CA VAL A 171 15.21 13.21 3.85
C VAL A 171 14.05 13.47 4.81
N ASN A 172 13.96 12.64 5.84
CA ASN A 172 13.09 12.81 7.00
C ASN A 172 13.96 12.78 8.27
N ALA A 173 14.71 13.85 8.49
CA ALA A 173 15.72 13.93 9.55
C ALA A 173 15.76 15.34 10.17
N LYS A 174 14.60 15.85 10.60
CA LYS A 174 14.44 17.21 11.16
C LYS A 174 15.55 17.60 12.13
N GLY A 175 16.25 18.72 11.86
CA GLY A 175 17.39 19.18 12.66
C GLY A 175 18.73 18.53 12.30
N HIS A 176 18.78 17.63 11.32
CA HIS A 176 19.97 16.94 10.83
C HIS A 176 20.13 17.16 9.32
N PRO A 177 20.60 18.35 8.90
CA PRO A 177 20.64 18.74 7.48
C PRO A 177 21.64 17.91 6.67
N PHE A 178 21.18 17.31 5.57
CA PHE A 178 21.93 16.38 4.72
C PHE A 178 22.70 17.13 3.63
N TRP A 179 24.01 17.29 3.80
CA TRP A 179 24.88 17.99 2.84
C TRP A 179 25.73 17.03 2.04
N ILE A 180 25.82 17.23 0.73
CA ILE A 180 26.83 16.59 -0.12
C ILE A 180 28.10 17.45 -0.11
N MET A 181 29.23 16.84 0.23
CA MET A 181 30.49 17.53 0.50
C MET A 181 31.70 16.81 -0.11
N THR A 182 32.76 17.57 -0.41
CA THR A 182 34.08 17.04 -0.82
C THR A 182 34.91 16.53 0.36
N GLU A 183 34.67 17.06 1.56
CA GLU A 183 35.27 16.64 2.83
C GLU A 183 34.19 16.67 3.92
N PRO A 184 34.13 15.69 4.85
CA PRO A 184 33.06 15.57 5.84
C PRO A 184 33.31 16.49 7.05
N TYR A 185 33.38 17.79 6.82
CA TYR A 185 33.52 18.80 7.87
C TYR A 185 32.20 19.54 8.07
N LYS A 186 31.56 19.37 9.25
CA LYS A 186 30.28 20.04 9.57
C LYS A 186 30.34 21.56 9.46
N SER A 187 31.53 22.15 9.63
CA SER A 187 31.79 23.59 9.49
C SER A 187 31.66 24.10 8.05
N LYS A 188 31.53 23.20 7.07
CA LYS A 188 31.40 23.48 5.63
C LYS A 188 32.63 24.18 5.03
N VAL A 189 33.76 24.09 5.75
CA VAL A 189 35.06 24.64 5.36
C VAL A 189 36.13 23.59 5.58
N SER A 190 37.15 23.61 4.72
CA SER A 190 38.29 22.70 4.75
C SER A 190 39.04 22.78 6.07
N ALA A 191 39.87 21.78 6.37
CA ALA A 191 40.62 21.71 7.63
C ALA A 191 41.49 22.96 7.91
N ASP A 192 41.97 23.63 6.86
CA ASP A 192 42.76 24.86 6.93
C ASP A 192 41.90 26.15 6.91
N GLY A 193 40.58 26.01 6.81
CA GLY A 193 39.60 27.10 6.76
C GLY A 193 39.61 27.93 5.47
N SER A 194 40.30 27.48 4.42
CA SER A 194 40.55 28.30 3.23
C SER A 194 39.49 28.17 2.13
N THR A 195 38.76 27.05 2.08
CA THR A 195 37.80 26.75 1.00
C THR A 195 36.53 26.11 1.54
N SER A 196 35.42 26.23 0.80
CA SER A 196 34.17 25.54 1.15
C SER A 196 34.27 24.06 0.78
N THR A 197 33.72 23.20 1.63
CA THR A 197 33.62 21.75 1.38
C THR A 197 32.29 21.34 0.76
N ILE A 198 31.35 22.27 0.58
CA ILE A 198 30.05 21.98 -0.02
C ILE A 198 30.25 21.67 -1.50
N PHE A 199 29.64 20.58 -1.97
CA PHE A 199 29.60 20.24 -3.38
C PHE A 199 28.19 20.49 -3.93
N ASP A 200 28.05 21.55 -4.74
CA ASP A 200 26.74 21.97 -5.29
C ASP A 200 26.55 21.61 -6.78
N THR A 201 27.57 21.11 -7.46
CA THR A 201 27.46 20.80 -8.90
C THR A 201 26.50 19.63 -9.13
N GLY A 202 25.37 19.90 -9.76
CA GLY A 202 24.32 18.90 -9.99
C GLY A 202 23.45 18.60 -8.76
N VAL A 203 23.61 19.36 -7.67
CA VAL A 203 22.83 19.19 -6.44
C VAL A 203 21.77 20.29 -6.31
N THR A 204 20.54 19.91 -5.99
CA THR A 204 19.46 20.84 -5.64
C THR A 204 18.92 20.54 -4.25
N ASN A 205 18.53 21.59 -3.51
CA ASN A 205 18.05 21.50 -2.14
C ASN A 205 19.11 20.93 -1.16
N ASN A 206 20.40 21.15 -1.44
CA ASN A 206 21.51 20.68 -0.61
C ASN A 206 21.37 21.17 0.84
N GLY A 207 21.54 20.28 1.80
CA GLY A 207 21.41 20.63 3.22
C GLY A 207 20.00 20.64 3.78
N ALA A 208 18.99 20.13 3.06
CA ALA A 208 17.67 19.91 3.62
C ALA A 208 17.72 18.88 4.76
N ASP A 209 16.93 19.12 5.80
CA ASP A 209 16.69 18.18 6.91
C ASP A 209 15.28 17.55 6.85
N GLU A 210 14.37 18.15 6.10
CA GLU A 210 13.10 17.58 5.65
C GLU A 210 12.91 17.87 4.15
N GLY A 211 12.49 16.87 3.36
CA GLY A 211 12.27 16.97 1.91
C GLY A 211 13.38 16.33 1.06
N THR A 212 13.33 16.52 -0.26
CA THR A 212 14.22 15.79 -1.19
C THR A 212 15.47 16.58 -1.56
N VAL A 213 16.67 16.04 -1.29
CA VAL A 213 17.94 16.50 -1.88
C VAL A 213 18.16 15.72 -3.17
N THR A 214 18.29 16.40 -4.32
CA THR A 214 18.52 15.70 -5.60
C THR A 214 19.95 15.93 -6.06
N PHE A 215 20.64 14.85 -6.42
CA PHE A 215 21.99 14.87 -6.97
C PHE A 215 22.03 14.17 -8.34
N THR A 216 22.14 14.95 -9.40
CA THR A 216 22.49 14.44 -10.73
C THR A 216 24.00 14.42 -10.86
N VAL A 217 24.59 13.23 -10.85
CA VAL A 217 26.05 13.07 -10.81
C VAL A 217 26.65 13.53 -12.15
N PRO A 218 27.50 14.58 -12.15
CA PRO A 218 28.11 15.08 -13.38
C PRO A 218 28.87 13.99 -14.13
N THR A 219 28.70 13.93 -15.45
CA THR A 219 29.42 12.98 -16.31
C THR A 219 30.92 13.24 -16.34
N THR A 220 31.36 14.47 -16.04
CA THR A 220 32.77 14.84 -15.87
C THR A 220 32.95 15.80 -14.69
N GLY A 221 34.13 15.79 -14.05
CA GLY A 221 34.48 16.74 -12.98
C GLY A 221 33.98 16.41 -11.58
N ALA A 222 33.11 15.40 -11.41
CA ALA A 222 32.75 14.86 -10.10
C ALA A 222 33.93 14.04 -9.51
N PRO A 223 34.41 14.35 -8.29
CA PRO A 223 35.43 13.55 -7.61
C PRO A 223 35.00 12.09 -7.43
N ASP A 224 35.96 11.15 -7.41
CA ASP A 224 35.68 9.72 -7.18
C ASP A 224 35.14 9.41 -5.77
N THR A 225 35.36 10.33 -4.83
CA THR A 225 34.88 10.25 -3.45
C THR A 225 34.23 11.56 -3.07
N LEU A 226 32.98 11.48 -2.63
CA LEU A 226 32.24 12.53 -1.94
C LEU A 226 31.75 12.00 -0.60
N TYR A 227 31.14 12.86 0.20
CA TYR A 227 30.57 12.53 1.49
C TYR A 227 29.17 13.11 1.61
N TYR A 228 28.29 12.43 2.33
CA TYR A 228 27.11 13.07 2.89
C TYR A 228 27.37 13.34 4.37
N GLN A 229 27.04 14.54 4.85
CA GLN A 229 27.43 15.02 6.18
C GLN A 229 26.30 15.84 6.80
N CYS A 230 26.00 15.55 8.06
CA CYS A 230 25.14 16.37 8.88
C CYS A 230 25.80 17.73 9.17
N GLY A 231 25.11 18.83 8.89
CA GLY A 231 25.63 20.17 9.18
C GLY A 231 25.82 20.49 10.67
N ASN A 232 25.33 19.62 11.58
CA ASN A 232 25.33 19.87 13.02
C ASN A 232 26.22 18.89 13.82
N HIS A 233 26.50 17.69 13.29
CA HIS A 233 27.08 16.58 14.05
C HIS A 233 28.28 15.95 13.34
N ASP A 234 29.47 15.98 13.95
CA ASP A 234 30.72 15.50 13.33
C ASP A 234 30.71 14.00 13.01
N ALA A 235 30.02 13.19 13.82
CA ALA A 235 29.99 11.74 13.66
C ALA A 235 28.92 11.25 12.65
N MET A 236 28.11 12.15 12.12
CA MET A 236 26.92 11.81 11.33
C MET A 236 27.20 12.07 9.85
N TYR A 237 28.00 11.18 9.26
CA TYR A 237 28.45 11.27 7.87
C TYR A 237 28.77 9.89 7.31
N GLY A 238 28.64 9.75 6.00
CA GLY A 238 29.09 8.57 5.27
C GLY A 238 29.72 8.93 3.93
N THR A 239 30.29 7.91 3.30
CA THR A 239 31.07 8.05 2.07
C THR A 239 30.21 7.72 0.85
N MET A 240 30.35 8.50 -0.21
CA MET A 240 29.82 8.22 -1.55
C MET A 240 30.97 7.95 -2.51
N TYR A 241 31.05 6.73 -3.02
CA TYR A 241 31.94 6.40 -4.13
C TYR A 241 31.27 6.72 -5.45
N ILE A 242 31.90 7.59 -6.24
CA ILE A 242 31.42 7.97 -7.56
C ILE A 242 32.14 7.13 -8.61
N ARG A 243 31.38 6.32 -9.34
CA ARG A 243 31.89 5.34 -10.32
C ARG A 243 31.35 5.64 -11.71
N ASP A 244 31.96 5.03 -12.71
CA ASP A 244 31.45 5.05 -14.08
C ASP A 244 30.57 3.81 -14.31
N ALA A 245 29.42 4.00 -14.94
CA ALA A 245 28.61 2.91 -15.48
C ALA A 245 29.05 2.65 -16.92
N VAL A 246 29.52 1.43 -17.19
CA VAL A 246 29.83 0.93 -18.54
C VAL A 246 28.97 -0.30 -18.82
N SER A 247 28.89 -0.74 -20.07
CA SER A 247 28.06 -1.90 -20.47
C SER A 247 28.46 -3.24 -19.83
N THR A 248 29.55 -3.28 -19.07
CA THR A 248 30.02 -4.45 -18.33
C THR A 248 30.00 -4.25 -16.81
N THR A 249 29.46 -3.14 -16.32
CA THR A 249 29.31 -2.89 -14.89
C THR A 249 28.24 -3.84 -14.34
N SER A 250 28.60 -4.64 -13.33
CA SER A 250 27.64 -5.52 -12.68
C SER A 250 26.63 -4.73 -11.86
N ILE A 251 25.39 -5.19 -11.87
CA ILE A 251 24.29 -4.68 -11.06
C ILE A 251 24.33 -5.41 -9.71
N ASN A 252 24.42 -4.64 -8.62
CA ASN A 252 24.27 -5.17 -7.28
C ASN A 252 22.81 -5.03 -6.86
N VAL A 253 21.98 -6.01 -7.22
CA VAL A 253 20.52 -5.96 -7.04
C VAL A 253 20.11 -5.58 -5.61
N GLU A 254 20.80 -6.12 -4.60
CA GLU A 254 20.54 -5.84 -3.17
C GLU A 254 20.75 -4.38 -2.77
N ASN A 255 21.63 -3.65 -3.46
CA ASN A 255 22.00 -2.27 -3.09
C ASN A 255 21.51 -1.23 -4.11
N ASP A 256 21.39 -1.62 -5.38
CA ASP A 256 21.03 -0.73 -6.48
C ASP A 256 19.50 -0.66 -6.66
N ILE A 257 18.76 -1.71 -6.26
CA ILE A 257 17.32 -1.86 -6.54
C ILE A 257 16.52 -2.24 -5.28
N VAL A 258 16.87 -3.31 -4.57
CA VAL A 258 16.10 -3.75 -3.41
C VAL A 258 16.16 -2.72 -2.28
N GLY A 259 15.02 -2.42 -1.67
CA GLY A 259 14.84 -1.47 -0.58
C GLY A 259 14.93 0.01 -0.97
N VAL A 260 15.18 0.33 -2.25
CA VAL A 260 15.10 1.72 -2.73
C VAL A 260 13.63 2.11 -2.86
N LYS A 261 13.31 3.40 -2.74
CA LYS A 261 11.92 3.87 -2.75
C LYS A 261 11.31 3.84 -4.14
N ASN A 262 12.02 4.38 -5.12
CA ASN A 262 11.65 4.39 -6.53
C ASN A 262 12.89 4.15 -7.39
N TYR A 263 12.73 3.44 -8.50
CA TYR A 263 13.80 3.17 -9.45
C TYR A 263 13.31 3.29 -10.89
N SER A 264 14.05 4.04 -11.69
CA SER A 264 13.85 4.17 -13.12
C SER A 264 15.17 3.97 -13.86
N LEU A 265 15.11 3.41 -15.06
CA LEU A 265 16.25 3.28 -15.95
C LEU A 265 15.87 3.72 -17.37
N ARG A 266 16.52 4.78 -17.86
CA ARG A 266 16.26 5.38 -19.18
C ARG A 266 14.81 5.87 -19.30
N THR A 267 13.93 5.08 -19.91
CA THR A 267 12.50 5.38 -20.09
C THR A 267 11.59 4.40 -19.36
N LEU A 268 12.15 3.46 -18.60
CA LEU A 268 11.42 2.48 -17.82
C LEU A 268 11.34 2.96 -16.38
N ASP A 269 10.14 3.18 -15.88
CA ASP A 269 9.87 3.39 -14.46
C ASP A 269 9.40 2.05 -13.87
N LEU A 270 10.07 1.55 -12.82
CA LEU A 270 9.59 0.34 -12.16
C LEU A 270 8.29 0.64 -11.41
N SER A 271 7.31 -0.24 -11.54
CA SER A 271 6.02 -0.16 -10.84
C SER A 271 5.61 -1.51 -10.24
N ASN A 272 4.74 -1.46 -9.23
CA ASN A 272 4.23 -2.65 -8.55
C ASN A 272 3.51 -3.59 -9.53
N GLY A 273 3.89 -4.87 -9.54
CA GLY A 273 3.38 -5.88 -10.46
C GLY A 273 4.16 -6.03 -11.77
N MET A 274 5.15 -5.17 -12.07
CA MET A 274 6.04 -5.41 -13.21
C MET A 274 6.81 -6.71 -13.03
N LYS A 275 7.04 -7.44 -14.13
CA LYS A 275 7.92 -8.60 -14.13
C LYS A 275 9.25 -8.22 -14.77
N ILE A 276 10.35 -8.42 -14.06
CA ILE A 276 11.70 -8.10 -14.53
C ILE A 276 12.61 -9.32 -14.53
N LYS A 277 13.71 -9.23 -15.26
CA LYS A 277 14.86 -10.13 -15.19
C LYS A 277 16.13 -9.34 -15.38
N PHE A 278 17.27 -9.96 -15.11
CA PHE A 278 18.57 -9.32 -15.25
C PHE A 278 19.41 -9.97 -16.34
N THR A 279 20.29 -9.19 -16.97
CA THR A 279 21.30 -9.76 -17.86
C THR A 279 22.28 -10.63 -17.06
N ASN A 280 22.26 -11.94 -17.32
CA ASN A 280 23.00 -12.94 -16.52
C ASN A 280 24.49 -12.60 -16.28
N SER A 281 25.18 -12.07 -17.30
CA SER A 281 26.61 -11.73 -17.18
C SER A 281 26.89 -10.54 -16.26
N LEU A 282 25.86 -9.81 -15.84
CA LEU A 282 25.96 -8.58 -15.06
C LEU A 282 25.38 -8.71 -13.65
N VAL A 283 24.90 -9.89 -13.25
CA VAL A 283 24.35 -10.11 -11.90
C VAL A 283 24.99 -11.31 -11.20
N ALA A 284 24.86 -11.32 -9.87
CA ALA A 284 25.26 -12.45 -9.05
C ALA A 284 24.45 -13.71 -9.39
N SER A 285 25.03 -14.89 -9.17
CA SER A 285 24.41 -16.18 -9.51
C SER A 285 23.03 -16.41 -8.89
N ALA A 286 22.72 -15.76 -7.76
CA ALA A 286 21.41 -15.83 -7.11
C ALA A 286 20.27 -15.23 -7.96
N TYR A 287 20.61 -14.38 -8.94
CA TYR A 287 19.70 -13.61 -9.80
C TYR A 287 19.74 -14.04 -11.28
N GLN A 288 20.61 -14.98 -11.63
CA GLN A 288 20.74 -15.47 -13.01
C GLN A 288 19.58 -16.39 -13.37
N ASP A 289 19.12 -16.30 -14.62
CA ASP A 289 18.06 -17.15 -15.18
C ASP A 289 16.72 -17.10 -14.42
N LYS A 290 16.47 -15.99 -13.70
CA LYS A 290 15.27 -15.79 -12.89
C LYS A 290 14.47 -14.58 -13.35
N GLU A 291 13.16 -14.67 -13.10
CA GLU A 291 12.22 -13.57 -13.26
C GLU A 291 11.67 -13.18 -11.89
N TYR A 292 11.44 -11.89 -11.70
CA TYR A 292 10.97 -11.33 -10.44
C TYR A 292 9.77 -10.44 -10.67
N TYR A 293 8.76 -10.56 -9.82
CA TYR A 293 7.77 -9.49 -9.68
C TYR A 293 8.34 -8.38 -8.79
N VAL A 294 8.25 -7.15 -9.28
CA VAL A 294 8.57 -5.94 -8.52
C VAL A 294 7.36 -5.60 -7.66
N GLU A 295 7.59 -5.40 -6.37
CA GLU A 295 6.61 -4.90 -5.40
C GLU A 295 7.27 -3.81 -4.52
N GLY A 296 6.53 -3.16 -3.64
CA GLY A 296 7.05 -2.14 -2.72
C GLY A 296 7.51 -0.82 -3.36
N VAL A 297 7.25 -0.58 -4.65
CA VAL A 297 7.52 0.72 -5.30
C VAL A 297 6.72 1.81 -4.59
N GLY A 298 7.40 2.91 -4.25
CA GLY A 298 6.86 4.02 -3.46
C GLY A 298 7.26 3.99 -1.98
N ASP A 299 7.75 2.86 -1.48
CA ASP A 299 8.18 2.67 -0.09
C ASP A 299 9.58 2.05 -0.03
N ALA A 300 9.66 0.75 -0.36
CA ALA A 300 10.88 -0.04 -0.38
C ALA A 300 10.71 -1.20 -1.37
N ILE A 301 11.37 -1.12 -2.53
CA ILE A 301 11.23 -2.11 -3.60
C ILE A 301 11.64 -3.51 -3.11
N THR A 302 10.80 -4.49 -3.36
CA THR A 302 11.08 -5.91 -3.14
C THR A 302 11.02 -6.66 -4.47
N LEU A 303 11.75 -7.78 -4.56
CA LEU A 303 11.76 -8.64 -5.73
C LEU A 303 11.30 -10.04 -5.33
N THR A 304 10.12 -10.43 -5.81
CA THR A 304 9.56 -11.76 -5.55
C THR A 304 9.89 -12.70 -6.69
N ASP A 305 10.67 -13.75 -6.43
CA ASP A 305 11.01 -14.77 -7.43
C ASP A 305 9.73 -15.45 -7.95
N VAL A 306 9.55 -15.49 -9.26
CA VAL A 306 8.40 -16.13 -9.89
C VAL A 306 8.35 -17.62 -9.58
N GLU A 307 9.51 -18.28 -9.44
CA GLU A 307 9.58 -19.70 -9.09
C GLU A 307 9.11 -19.98 -7.65
N ASP A 308 9.07 -18.98 -6.78
CA ASP A 308 8.52 -19.08 -5.43
C ASP A 308 6.99 -18.90 -5.41
N LEU A 309 6.33 -18.52 -6.50
CA LEU A 309 4.88 -18.33 -6.55
C LEU A 309 4.13 -19.52 -7.18
N ILE A 310 4.58 -20.74 -6.86
CA ILE A 310 3.93 -22.00 -7.26
C ILE A 310 2.56 -22.20 -6.60
N THR A 311 1.62 -22.84 -7.30
CA THR A 311 0.22 -22.99 -6.83
C THR A 311 -0.32 -24.44 -6.85
N PRO A 312 0.37 -25.42 -6.25
CA PRO A 312 -0.04 -26.83 -6.25
C PRO A 312 -1.37 -27.15 -5.54
N GLY A 313 -2.12 -26.15 -5.07
CA GLY A 313 -3.42 -26.36 -4.45
C GLY A 313 -4.46 -26.90 -5.43
N SER A 314 -5.48 -27.59 -4.90
CA SER A 314 -6.57 -28.21 -5.69
C SER A 314 -7.45 -27.23 -6.49
N TYR A 315 -7.31 -25.94 -6.24
CA TYR A 315 -8.01 -24.84 -6.89
C TYR A 315 -7.18 -24.16 -7.99
N ALA A 316 -6.02 -24.72 -8.33
CA ALA A 316 -5.27 -24.42 -9.54
C ALA A 316 -5.50 -25.50 -10.60
N THR A 317 -5.30 -25.14 -11.87
CA THR A 317 -5.39 -26.08 -12.98
C THR A 317 -4.08 -26.84 -13.13
N GLU A 318 -4.12 -28.16 -12.94
CA GLU A 318 -2.99 -29.03 -13.23
C GLU A 318 -2.82 -29.22 -14.74
N SER A 319 -1.59 -29.04 -15.21
CA SER A 319 -1.14 -29.37 -16.55
C SER A 319 0.16 -30.14 -16.47
N THR A 320 0.46 -30.99 -17.45
CA THR A 320 1.67 -31.81 -17.42
C THR A 320 2.60 -31.39 -18.56
N ILE A 321 3.82 -30.97 -18.22
CA ILE A 321 4.92 -30.83 -19.18
C ILE A 321 5.82 -32.05 -18.98
N LEU A 322 6.00 -32.83 -20.04
CA LEU A 322 6.91 -33.96 -20.03
C LEU A 322 8.36 -33.45 -20.03
N TYR A 323 9.22 -34.10 -19.25
CA TYR A 323 10.66 -33.86 -19.24
C TYR A 323 11.23 -33.82 -20.67
N ASP A 324 12.11 -32.85 -20.97
CA ASP A 324 12.82 -32.68 -22.26
C ASP A 324 11.96 -32.20 -23.45
N GLN A 325 10.85 -31.48 -23.21
CA GLN A 325 10.08 -30.80 -24.28
C GLN A 325 10.45 -29.32 -24.51
N VAL A 326 11.14 -28.67 -23.58
CA VAL A 326 11.60 -27.28 -23.68
C VAL A 326 13.07 -27.17 -23.26
N GLY A 327 13.81 -26.25 -23.88
CA GLY A 327 15.27 -26.28 -23.95
C GLY A 327 16.05 -26.07 -22.64
N TYR A 328 15.40 -25.72 -21.53
CA TYR A 328 16.00 -25.60 -20.20
C TYR A 328 14.93 -25.88 -19.13
N ASP A 329 15.07 -26.98 -18.39
CA ASP A 329 14.22 -27.31 -17.24
C ASP A 329 15.03 -27.06 -15.95
N SER A 330 14.53 -26.22 -15.04
CA SER A 330 15.17 -25.93 -13.76
C SER A 330 15.02 -27.08 -12.75
N ARG A 331 14.17 -28.08 -13.04
CA ARG A 331 13.90 -29.24 -12.17
C ARG A 331 13.96 -30.54 -12.98
N PRO A 332 14.78 -31.53 -12.60
CA PRO A 332 15.07 -32.69 -13.48
C PRO A 332 13.98 -33.79 -13.53
N TYR A 333 12.70 -33.48 -13.26
CA TYR A 333 11.59 -34.44 -13.20
C TYR A 333 10.31 -33.95 -13.89
N ALA A 334 9.43 -34.88 -14.30
CA ALA A 334 8.18 -34.55 -15.01
C ALA A 334 7.31 -33.56 -14.21
N LYS A 335 6.91 -32.45 -14.86
CA LYS A 335 6.31 -31.29 -14.19
C LYS A 335 4.79 -31.36 -14.27
N ALA A 336 4.13 -31.63 -13.15
CA ALA A 336 2.78 -31.10 -12.95
C ALA A 336 2.93 -29.60 -12.69
N TYR A 337 2.51 -28.78 -13.65
CA TYR A 337 2.46 -27.33 -13.55
C TYR A 337 1.04 -26.91 -13.18
N TYR A 338 0.94 -26.13 -12.10
CA TYR A 338 -0.32 -25.64 -11.60
C TYR A 338 -0.48 -24.17 -11.96
N SER A 339 -1.49 -23.89 -12.78
CA SER A 339 -1.84 -22.54 -13.20
C SER A 339 -3.02 -22.00 -12.38
N PRO A 340 -2.90 -20.79 -11.79
CA PRO A 340 -4.00 -20.11 -11.11
C PRO A 340 -4.98 -19.48 -12.13
N ASP A 341 -5.74 -20.30 -12.86
CA ASP A 341 -6.63 -19.79 -13.93
C ASP A 341 -7.91 -19.14 -13.41
N THR A 342 -8.36 -19.52 -12.21
CA THR A 342 -9.59 -19.00 -11.62
C THR A 342 -9.31 -17.72 -10.84
N LYS A 343 -10.07 -16.66 -11.09
CA LYS A 343 -9.90 -15.36 -10.43
C LYS A 343 -10.15 -15.45 -8.92
N ASP A 344 -9.22 -14.94 -8.13
CA ASP A 344 -9.33 -14.84 -6.66
C ASP A 344 -9.33 -13.37 -6.22
N TYR A 345 -10.40 -12.92 -5.60
CA TYR A 345 -10.62 -11.53 -5.17
C TYR A 345 -10.23 -11.29 -3.70
N ILE A 346 -9.77 -12.33 -2.99
CA ILE A 346 -9.25 -12.20 -1.62
C ILE A 346 -7.83 -12.76 -1.61
N THR A 347 -6.85 -11.85 -1.65
CA THR A 347 -5.43 -12.19 -1.82
C THR A 347 -4.56 -11.49 -0.77
N ILE A 348 -3.28 -11.83 -0.76
CA ILE A 348 -2.23 -11.13 -0.01
C ILE A 348 -1.18 -10.68 -1.04
N LYS A 349 -0.48 -9.57 -0.79
CA LYS A 349 0.63 -9.11 -1.65
C LYS A 349 1.65 -10.22 -1.91
N ARG A 350 2.23 -10.23 -3.12
CA ARG A 350 3.08 -11.34 -3.60
C ARG A 350 4.39 -11.43 -2.83
N ASP A 351 4.87 -10.32 -2.30
CA ASP A 351 6.14 -10.18 -1.56
C ASP A 351 6.06 -10.57 -0.07
N SER A 352 5.01 -11.27 0.35
CA SER A 352 4.93 -11.78 1.73
C SER A 352 6.05 -12.77 2.03
N GLN A 353 6.81 -12.51 3.10
CA GLN A 353 7.98 -13.31 3.50
C GLN A 353 7.62 -14.76 3.86
N ASP A 354 6.40 -14.99 4.33
CA ASP A 354 5.88 -16.32 4.66
C ASP A 354 5.42 -17.11 3.43
N GLN A 355 5.44 -16.48 2.24
CA GLN A 355 5.01 -17.02 0.95
C GLN A 355 3.74 -17.86 1.08
N ASN A 356 2.74 -17.35 1.79
CA ASN A 356 1.50 -18.06 2.04
C ASN A 356 0.72 -18.33 0.73
N ALA A 357 -0.26 -19.23 0.80
CA ALA A 357 -1.01 -19.66 -0.38
C ALA A 357 -1.81 -18.53 -1.06
N TRP A 358 -2.23 -17.49 -0.34
CA TRP A 358 -2.93 -16.33 -0.91
C TRP A 358 -1.97 -15.45 -1.72
N SER A 359 -0.75 -15.22 -1.22
CA SER A 359 0.30 -14.51 -1.95
C SER A 359 0.73 -15.26 -3.21
N ARG A 360 0.94 -16.59 -3.11
CA ARG A 360 1.33 -17.43 -4.26
C ARG A 360 0.31 -17.43 -5.39
N TYR A 361 -0.98 -17.34 -5.07
CA TYR A 361 -2.07 -17.41 -6.06
C TYR A 361 -2.40 -16.05 -6.70
N ASN A 362 -1.92 -14.94 -6.14
CA ASN A 362 -2.27 -13.60 -6.60
C ASN A 362 -1.78 -13.33 -8.03
N ARG A 363 -2.69 -13.01 -8.95
CA ARG A 363 -2.43 -12.71 -10.38
C ARG A 363 -3.16 -11.47 -10.88
N TRP A 364 -3.48 -10.53 -9.97
CA TRP A 364 -4.03 -9.23 -10.37
C TRP A 364 -2.91 -8.29 -10.78
N PHE A 365 -2.98 -7.80 -12.01
CA PHE A 365 -2.05 -6.82 -12.55
C PHE A 365 -2.82 -5.60 -13.03
N HIS A 366 -2.30 -4.42 -12.71
CA HIS A 366 -2.90 -3.17 -13.16
C HIS A 366 -2.69 -3.01 -14.66
N LYS A 367 -3.69 -2.47 -15.35
CA LYS A 367 -3.71 -2.27 -16.79
C LYS A 367 -2.46 -1.54 -17.31
N SER A 368 -2.06 -0.46 -16.66
CA SER A 368 -0.88 0.34 -17.06
C SER A 368 0.39 -0.50 -17.07
N VAL A 369 0.57 -1.38 -16.08
CA VAL A 369 1.75 -2.27 -15.98
C VAL A 369 1.80 -3.21 -17.17
N ILE A 370 0.65 -3.79 -17.54
CA ILE A 370 0.55 -4.71 -18.68
C ILE A 370 0.87 -3.98 -19.99
N GLU A 371 0.30 -2.79 -20.18
CA GLU A 371 0.50 -1.95 -21.37
C GLU A 371 1.95 -1.43 -21.49
N GLU A 372 2.52 -0.95 -20.39
CA GLU A 372 3.90 -0.46 -20.32
C GLU A 372 4.90 -1.58 -20.60
N THR A 373 4.73 -2.74 -19.95
CA THR A 373 5.56 -3.91 -20.18
C THR A 373 5.57 -4.35 -21.64
N ALA A 374 4.39 -4.40 -22.26
CA ALA A 374 4.31 -4.78 -23.66
C ALA A 374 4.92 -3.73 -24.57
N THR A 375 4.71 -2.45 -24.29
CA THR A 375 5.31 -1.34 -25.04
C THR A 375 6.83 -1.38 -24.97
N ALA A 376 7.40 -1.59 -23.78
CA ALA A 376 8.85 -1.76 -23.57
C ALA A 376 9.40 -2.96 -24.35
N SER A 377 8.58 -4.01 -24.51
CA SER A 377 8.91 -5.20 -25.29
C SER A 377 8.61 -5.10 -26.79
N GLY A 378 8.11 -3.95 -27.28
CA GLY A 378 7.77 -3.73 -28.69
C GLY A 378 6.46 -4.38 -29.16
N PHE A 379 5.56 -4.73 -28.24
CA PHE A 379 4.25 -5.32 -28.52
C PHE A 379 3.11 -4.35 -28.18
N THR A 380 1.96 -4.53 -28.84
CA THR A 380 0.71 -3.86 -28.46
C THR A 380 -0.19 -4.85 -27.74
N THR A 381 -0.62 -4.52 -26.54
CA THR A 381 -1.52 -5.35 -25.73
C THR A 381 -2.95 -5.31 -26.27
N THR A 382 -3.61 -6.46 -26.20
CA THR A 382 -5.07 -6.56 -26.30
C THR A 382 -5.54 -7.22 -25.02
N LEU A 383 -6.31 -6.50 -24.22
CA LEU A 383 -6.80 -6.97 -22.92
C LEU A 383 -8.20 -7.59 -23.11
N ASP A 384 -8.42 -8.76 -22.53
CA ASP A 384 -9.73 -9.42 -22.51
C ASP A 384 -10.58 -8.85 -21.37
N GLU A 385 -11.78 -8.35 -21.68
CA GLU A 385 -12.72 -7.84 -20.68
C GLU A 385 -13.25 -8.94 -19.75
N ASP A 386 -13.13 -10.22 -20.13
CA ASP A 386 -13.42 -11.33 -19.23
C ASP A 386 -12.33 -11.54 -18.17
N ASP A 387 -11.12 -11.02 -18.41
CA ASP A 387 -10.02 -11.01 -17.45
C ASP A 387 -10.04 -9.82 -16.50
N ARG A 388 -10.79 -8.78 -16.85
CA ARG A 388 -11.00 -7.61 -16.01
C ARG A 388 -11.73 -7.96 -14.71
N ALA A 389 -11.31 -7.36 -13.60
CA ALA A 389 -11.98 -7.55 -12.32
C ALA A 389 -13.42 -7.03 -12.35
N LYS A 390 -14.36 -7.85 -11.89
CA LYS A 390 -15.80 -7.55 -11.89
C LYS A 390 -16.31 -7.11 -10.52
N ARG A 391 -15.48 -7.21 -9.48
CA ARG A 391 -15.76 -6.85 -8.07
C ARG A 391 -14.53 -6.21 -7.43
N PRO A 392 -14.69 -5.44 -6.33
CA PRO A 392 -13.56 -4.99 -5.52
C PRO A 392 -12.62 -6.14 -5.17
N ILE A 393 -11.31 -5.90 -5.21
CA ILE A 393 -10.31 -6.89 -4.81
C ILE A 393 -9.85 -6.53 -3.39
N ILE A 394 -9.95 -7.47 -2.46
CA ILE A 394 -9.36 -7.35 -1.13
C ILE A 394 -7.97 -7.98 -1.21
N GLU A 395 -6.94 -7.15 -1.28
CA GLU A 395 -5.56 -7.60 -1.15
C GLU A 395 -5.00 -7.08 0.17
N PHE A 396 -4.62 -7.98 1.08
CA PHE A 396 -3.97 -7.59 2.33
C PHE A 396 -2.49 -7.29 2.13
N ASP A 397 -1.96 -6.43 3.00
CA ASP A 397 -0.53 -6.16 3.08
C ASP A 397 0.28 -7.44 3.30
N SER A 398 1.47 -7.50 2.71
CA SER A 398 2.45 -8.55 2.96
C SER A 398 2.94 -8.49 4.41
N GLY A 399 3.40 -9.62 4.94
CA GLY A 399 3.98 -9.68 6.29
C GLY A 399 2.98 -9.54 7.45
N LEU A 400 1.67 -9.46 7.20
CA LEU A 400 0.69 -9.59 8.28
C LEU A 400 0.71 -11.02 8.83
N ALA A 401 0.95 -11.17 10.14
CA ALA A 401 1.02 -12.47 10.78
C ALA A 401 -0.30 -13.25 10.67
N LEU A 402 -0.30 -14.32 9.90
CA LEU A 402 -1.45 -15.21 9.76
C LEU A 402 -1.68 -16.04 11.02
N TYR A 403 -2.94 -16.36 11.30
CA TYR A 403 -3.31 -17.21 12.42
C TYR A 403 -2.83 -18.65 12.19
N ASN A 404 -2.16 -19.24 13.18
CA ASN A 404 -1.53 -20.57 13.07
C ASN A 404 -0.70 -20.72 11.78
N HIS A 405 0.29 -19.85 11.58
CA HIS A 405 1.15 -19.85 10.40
C HIS A 405 2.57 -19.39 10.76
N GLY A 406 3.57 -19.80 9.99
CA GLY A 406 4.94 -19.30 10.16
C GLY A 406 5.11 -17.90 9.57
N THR A 407 6.22 -17.24 9.91
CA THR A 407 6.49 -15.85 9.54
C THR A 407 7.45 -15.72 8.36
N VAL A 408 8.25 -16.75 8.08
CA VAL A 408 9.22 -16.75 6.98
C VAL A 408 9.21 -18.10 6.30
N ALA A 409 9.07 -18.10 4.97
CA ALA A 409 9.14 -19.31 4.17
C ALA A 409 10.58 -19.76 3.95
N LYS A 410 10.79 -21.07 4.04
CA LYS A 410 11.92 -21.73 3.40
C LYS A 410 11.56 -22.01 1.94
N ARG A 411 12.55 -22.40 1.13
CA ARG A 411 12.29 -22.91 -0.22
C ARG A 411 11.29 -24.07 -0.13
N SER A 412 10.39 -24.19 -1.10
CA SER A 412 9.35 -25.23 -1.13
C SER A 412 9.93 -26.65 -1.05
N VAL A 413 9.19 -27.54 -0.38
CA VAL A 413 9.56 -28.94 -0.17
C VAL A 413 8.74 -29.79 -1.14
N THR A 414 9.40 -30.62 -1.93
CA THR A 414 8.74 -31.43 -2.95
C THR A 414 7.78 -32.46 -2.33
N LEU A 415 8.21 -33.17 -1.29
CA LEU A 415 7.41 -34.21 -0.61
C LEU A 415 7.59 -34.16 0.92
N TYR A 416 6.51 -34.40 1.65
CA TYR A 416 6.50 -34.44 3.11
C TYR A 416 6.16 -35.85 3.60
N ASP A 417 7.13 -36.53 4.21
CA ASP A 417 7.02 -37.91 4.68
C ASP A 417 6.63 -37.97 6.15
N THR A 418 5.46 -38.56 6.43
CA THR A 418 4.89 -38.74 7.78
C THR A 418 4.94 -40.19 8.26
N VAL A 419 5.64 -41.08 7.57
CA VAL A 419 5.58 -42.54 7.78
C VAL A 419 6.95 -43.14 8.11
N THR A 420 8.01 -42.69 7.44
CA THR A 420 9.36 -43.24 7.53
C THR A 420 10.00 -42.88 8.86
N LYS A 421 10.35 -43.90 9.66
CA LYS A 421 10.88 -43.75 11.03
C LYS A 421 12.41 -43.78 11.15
N ASP A 422 13.08 -44.19 10.08
CA ASP A 422 14.54 -44.25 9.93
C ASP A 422 14.88 -44.11 8.44
N ALA A 423 15.01 -42.86 7.99
CA ALA A 423 15.17 -42.50 6.58
C ALA A 423 16.49 -43.03 6.00
N PHE A 424 17.59 -42.95 6.75
CA PHE A 424 18.91 -43.35 6.26
C PHE A 424 19.06 -44.86 6.13
N SER A 425 18.41 -45.67 6.98
CA SER A 425 18.42 -47.12 6.80
C SER A 425 17.42 -47.60 5.76
N THR A 426 16.30 -46.89 5.59
CA THR A 426 15.17 -47.35 4.76
C THR A 426 15.25 -46.85 3.32
N VAL A 427 15.66 -45.60 3.10
CA VAL A 427 15.58 -44.91 1.79
C VAL A 427 16.92 -44.92 1.07
N VAL A 428 18.01 -44.66 1.78
CA VAL A 428 19.36 -44.58 1.18
C VAL A 428 19.80 -45.96 0.67
N LYS A 429 20.53 -45.98 -0.45
CA LYS A 429 20.95 -47.19 -1.20
C LYS A 429 19.82 -47.97 -1.87
N GLN A 430 18.57 -47.54 -1.78
CA GLN A 430 17.49 -48.14 -2.56
C GLN A 430 17.53 -47.62 -4.01
N THR A 431 17.06 -48.44 -4.96
CA THR A 431 16.93 -48.05 -6.38
C THR A 431 15.71 -47.16 -6.64
N GLY A 432 14.81 -47.04 -5.66
CA GLY A 432 13.62 -46.21 -5.70
C GLY A 432 12.90 -46.25 -4.35
N TYR A 433 12.13 -45.21 -4.06
CA TYR A 433 11.32 -45.10 -2.85
C TYR A 433 10.09 -44.26 -3.15
N ILE A 434 8.98 -44.48 -2.46
CA ILE A 434 7.71 -43.77 -2.67
C ILE A 434 7.34 -43.02 -1.39
N ILE A 435 7.09 -41.72 -1.51
CA ILE A 435 6.63 -40.86 -0.43
C ILE A 435 5.32 -40.20 -0.88
N ASP A 436 4.28 -40.30 -0.05
CA ASP A 436 2.96 -39.74 -0.32
C ASP A 436 2.42 -40.04 -1.73
N GLY A 437 2.61 -41.29 -2.18
CA GLY A 437 2.16 -41.76 -3.50
C GLY A 437 3.05 -41.38 -4.69
N ILE A 438 4.15 -40.63 -4.48
CA ILE A 438 5.07 -40.17 -5.51
C ILE A 438 6.43 -40.87 -5.39
N THR A 439 6.97 -41.37 -6.50
CA THR A 439 8.32 -41.96 -6.55
C THR A 439 9.38 -40.87 -6.47
N LEU A 440 10.39 -41.07 -5.63
CA LEU A 440 11.52 -40.16 -5.52
C LEU A 440 12.30 -40.06 -6.83
N ALA A 441 12.67 -38.83 -7.19
CA ALA A 441 13.53 -38.50 -8.32
C ALA A 441 14.70 -37.62 -7.87
N ASP A 442 15.74 -37.56 -8.69
CA ASP A 442 16.88 -36.66 -8.48
C ASP A 442 16.39 -35.20 -8.37
N GLY A 443 16.99 -34.41 -7.48
CA GLY A 443 16.66 -33.00 -7.27
C GLY A 443 15.40 -32.73 -6.44
N MET A 444 14.65 -33.75 -6.02
CA MET A 444 13.51 -33.54 -5.10
C MET A 444 13.98 -33.14 -3.71
N ARG A 445 13.19 -32.30 -3.02
CA ARG A 445 13.43 -31.91 -1.62
C ARG A 445 12.43 -32.60 -0.70
N VAL A 446 12.91 -33.24 0.36
CA VAL A 446 12.08 -34.10 1.22
C VAL A 446 12.30 -33.79 2.69
N VAL A 447 11.22 -33.81 3.47
CA VAL A 447 11.27 -33.81 4.93
C VAL A 447 10.75 -35.14 5.47
N PHE A 448 11.51 -35.75 6.38
CA PHE A 448 11.10 -36.96 7.12
C PHE A 448 10.64 -36.56 8.52
N SER A 449 9.35 -36.30 8.70
CA SER A 449 8.80 -35.78 9.96
C SER A 449 8.53 -36.87 11.01
N ALA A 450 8.37 -38.12 10.57
CA ALA A 450 8.17 -39.28 11.43
C ALA A 450 9.47 -39.98 11.85
N ASP A 451 10.63 -39.49 11.41
CA ASP A 451 11.93 -40.07 11.78
C ASP A 451 12.11 -40.01 13.31
N THR A 452 12.72 -41.06 13.87
CA THR A 452 12.95 -41.18 15.31
C THR A 452 14.31 -40.65 15.74
N ASP A 453 15.24 -40.42 14.80
CA ASP A 453 16.51 -39.77 15.06
C ASP A 453 16.34 -38.24 15.08
N PRO A 454 16.57 -37.56 16.22
CA PRO A 454 16.42 -36.10 16.32
C PRO A 454 17.41 -35.32 15.44
N THR A 455 18.45 -35.96 14.93
CA THR A 455 19.41 -35.32 14.00
C THR A 455 18.97 -35.38 12.54
N VAL A 456 17.93 -36.18 12.21
CA VAL A 456 17.35 -36.35 10.87
C VAL A 456 15.94 -35.81 10.81
N LYS A 457 15.15 -36.05 11.86
CA LYS A 457 13.75 -35.63 11.96
C LYS A 457 13.59 -34.14 11.64
N ASN A 458 12.60 -33.83 10.81
CA ASN A 458 12.24 -32.47 10.39
C ASN A 458 13.32 -31.70 9.59
N LYS A 459 14.47 -32.30 9.27
CA LYS A 459 15.41 -31.66 8.35
C LYS A 459 14.98 -31.84 6.90
N ILE A 460 15.37 -30.87 6.07
CA ILE A 460 15.17 -30.91 4.62
C ILE A 460 16.40 -31.55 3.97
N TYR A 461 16.14 -32.56 3.14
CA TYR A 461 17.16 -33.27 2.37
C TYR A 461 16.89 -33.11 0.87
N ASP A 462 17.96 -32.87 0.11
CA ASP A 462 17.97 -33.01 -1.33
C ASP A 462 18.19 -34.49 -1.68
N VAL A 463 17.38 -35.00 -2.60
CA VAL A 463 17.46 -36.37 -3.11
C VAL A 463 18.42 -36.39 -4.29
N ASN A 464 19.43 -37.26 -4.24
CA ASN A 464 20.34 -37.51 -5.35
C ASN A 464 20.35 -38.99 -5.73
N PHE A 465 20.51 -39.28 -7.02
CA PHE A 465 20.78 -40.63 -7.49
C PHE A 465 22.26 -40.78 -7.83
N VAL A 466 22.97 -41.59 -7.03
CA VAL A 466 24.40 -41.84 -7.19
C VAL A 466 24.66 -43.25 -7.70
N THR A 467 25.72 -43.42 -8.48
CA THR A 467 26.11 -44.72 -9.01
C THR A 467 26.85 -45.54 -7.94
N ALA A 468 26.29 -46.71 -7.58
CA ALA A 468 26.94 -47.68 -6.72
C ALA A 468 28.09 -48.41 -7.44
N GLY A 469 28.89 -49.18 -6.69
CA GLY A 469 30.08 -49.88 -7.23
C GLY A 469 29.79 -50.89 -8.36
N ASP A 470 28.54 -51.30 -8.53
CA ASP A 470 28.05 -52.20 -9.59
C ASP A 470 27.34 -51.46 -10.73
N SER A 471 27.47 -50.13 -10.80
CA SER A 471 26.80 -49.25 -11.77
C SER A 471 25.29 -49.08 -11.59
N THR A 472 24.70 -49.56 -10.49
CA THR A 472 23.28 -49.28 -10.18
C THR A 472 23.12 -47.85 -9.65
N LEU A 473 22.07 -47.15 -10.09
CA LEU A 473 21.70 -45.86 -9.50
C LEU A 473 20.91 -46.11 -8.21
N VAL A 474 21.36 -45.48 -7.13
CA VAL A 474 20.75 -45.61 -5.81
C VAL A 474 20.55 -44.24 -5.17
N ILE A 475 19.54 -44.14 -4.31
CA ILE A 475 19.20 -42.92 -3.60
C ILE A 475 20.28 -42.58 -2.57
N ASN A 476 20.66 -41.31 -2.56
CA ASN A 476 21.45 -40.66 -1.53
C ASN A 476 20.70 -39.40 -1.06
N LEU A 477 20.79 -39.10 0.23
CA LEU A 477 20.20 -37.91 0.82
C LEU A 477 21.32 -36.98 1.28
N THR A 478 21.27 -35.73 0.87
CA THR A 478 22.17 -34.67 1.36
C THR A 478 21.37 -33.58 2.03
N GLU A 479 21.83 -33.08 3.18
CA GLU A 479 21.18 -31.94 3.81
C GLU A 479 21.18 -30.75 2.84
N SER A 480 20.01 -30.14 2.60
CA SER A 480 19.89 -28.92 1.81
C SER A 480 20.62 -27.76 2.50
N SER A 481 20.94 -26.69 1.76
CA SER A 481 21.60 -25.50 2.33
C SER A 481 20.83 -24.83 3.49
N ASP A 482 19.52 -25.03 3.52
CA ASP A 482 18.56 -24.55 4.50
C ASP A 482 17.93 -25.69 5.31
N ALA A 483 18.62 -26.84 5.45
CA ALA A 483 18.07 -28.08 6.01
C ALA A 483 17.44 -27.95 7.40
N THR A 484 18.04 -27.17 8.30
CA THR A 484 17.61 -27.08 9.69
C THR A 484 16.51 -26.01 9.84
N PRO A 485 15.31 -26.38 10.32
CA PRO A 485 14.26 -25.40 10.57
C PRO A 485 14.53 -24.60 11.84
N ALA A 486 14.16 -23.33 11.82
CA ALA A 486 14.09 -22.45 12.98
C ALA A 486 12.63 -22.19 13.37
N ASP A 487 12.40 -21.69 14.58
CA ASP A 487 11.05 -21.34 15.03
C ASP A 487 10.36 -20.39 14.02
N ASN A 488 9.07 -20.65 13.76
CA ASN A 488 8.25 -19.94 12.78
C ASN A 488 8.72 -20.05 11.31
N ASP A 489 9.62 -20.97 10.97
CA ASP A 489 9.80 -21.36 9.57
C ASP A 489 8.53 -21.97 9.01
N SER A 490 8.14 -21.54 7.80
CA SER A 490 7.10 -22.19 7.00
C SER A 490 7.74 -23.03 5.90
N ILE A 491 7.21 -24.23 5.67
CA ILE A 491 7.48 -25.04 4.47
C ILE A 491 6.17 -25.27 3.72
N PHE A 492 6.25 -25.19 2.40
CA PHE A 492 5.11 -25.40 1.51
C PHE A 492 5.35 -26.64 0.64
N ILE A 493 4.35 -27.53 0.56
CA ILE A 493 4.50 -28.85 -0.03
C ILE A 493 4.00 -28.88 -1.48
N GLU A 494 4.85 -29.34 -2.40
CA GLU A 494 4.57 -29.25 -3.84
C GLU A 494 3.73 -30.39 -4.39
N PHE A 495 3.99 -31.62 -3.95
CA PHE A 495 3.33 -32.82 -4.46
C PHE A 495 2.97 -33.79 -3.33
N GLY A 496 2.17 -34.79 -3.68
CA GLY A 496 1.76 -35.86 -2.79
C GLY A 496 0.24 -36.02 -2.75
N THR A 497 -0.24 -37.21 -2.40
CA THR A 497 -1.68 -37.49 -2.34
C THR A 497 -2.37 -36.86 -1.13
N ALA A 498 -1.65 -36.65 -0.03
CA ALA A 498 -2.21 -36.17 1.24
C ALA A 498 -1.76 -34.75 1.59
N ASN A 499 -0.50 -34.41 1.28
CA ASN A 499 0.12 -33.18 1.78
C ASN A 499 0.30 -32.07 0.73
N GLN A 500 -0.02 -32.34 -0.54
CA GLN A 500 0.13 -31.37 -1.61
C GLN A 500 -0.64 -30.07 -1.32
N GLY A 501 0.03 -28.93 -1.52
CA GLY A 501 -0.56 -27.60 -1.33
C GLY A 501 -0.74 -27.19 0.13
N LYS A 502 -0.31 -28.02 1.10
CA LYS A 502 -0.31 -27.67 2.52
C LYS A 502 0.92 -26.85 2.89
N THR A 503 0.74 -25.99 3.89
CA THR A 503 1.83 -25.30 4.59
C THR A 503 2.00 -25.88 5.98
N PHE A 504 3.24 -26.04 6.43
CA PHE A 504 3.57 -26.41 7.80
C PHE A 504 4.48 -25.35 8.44
N ARG A 505 4.19 -24.98 9.69
CA ARG A 505 5.03 -24.12 10.54
C ARG A 505 5.88 -24.97 11.47
N TYR A 506 7.16 -24.65 11.61
CA TYR A 506 8.01 -25.27 12.62
C TYR A 506 7.77 -24.64 14.00
N ASP A 507 7.47 -25.48 14.98
CA ASP A 507 7.35 -25.11 16.39
C ASP A 507 8.53 -25.67 17.18
N SER A 508 9.38 -24.77 17.67
CA SER A 508 10.56 -25.13 18.46
C SER A 508 10.22 -25.69 19.84
N ALA A 509 9.03 -25.41 20.39
CA ALA A 509 8.62 -25.94 21.69
C ALA A 509 8.26 -27.44 21.60
N THR A 510 7.71 -27.88 20.47
CA THR A 510 7.35 -29.29 20.22
C THR A 510 8.33 -30.01 19.29
N GLU A 511 9.36 -29.32 18.81
CA GLU A 511 10.37 -29.82 17.86
C GLU A 511 9.73 -30.55 16.67
N SER A 512 8.68 -29.94 16.11
CA SER A 512 7.84 -30.55 15.08
C SER A 512 7.24 -29.50 14.15
N PHE A 513 7.00 -29.92 12.90
CA PHE A 513 6.16 -29.17 11.98
C PHE A 513 4.69 -29.37 12.32
N ILE A 514 3.96 -28.26 12.46
CA ILE A 514 2.52 -28.20 12.71
C ILE A 514 1.85 -27.70 11.43
N GLU A 515 0.75 -28.33 11.03
CA GLU A 515 -0.03 -27.88 9.87
C GLU A 515 -0.54 -26.44 10.12
N ALA A 516 -0.24 -25.56 9.17
CA ALA A 516 -0.67 -24.17 9.22
C ALA A 516 -2.09 -24.02 8.65
N GLN A 517 -2.67 -22.83 8.78
CA GLN A 517 -3.96 -22.52 8.15
C GLN A 517 -3.95 -22.84 6.64
N GLU A 518 -4.94 -23.61 6.19
CA GLU A 518 -5.07 -24.03 4.80
C GLU A 518 -5.89 -23.06 3.94
N LYS A 519 -5.49 -22.92 2.67
CA LYS A 519 -6.33 -22.36 1.61
C LYS A 519 -6.82 -23.51 0.73
N THR A 520 -8.12 -23.68 0.62
CA THR A 520 -8.76 -24.83 -0.06
C THR A 520 -9.55 -24.45 -1.31
N GLY A 521 -9.76 -23.15 -1.55
CA GLY A 521 -10.47 -22.62 -2.70
C GLY A 521 -10.14 -21.16 -2.96
N VAL A 522 -10.64 -20.61 -4.07
CA VAL A 522 -10.58 -19.17 -4.37
C VAL A 522 -11.59 -18.38 -3.54
N ASN A 523 -11.34 -17.09 -3.34
CA ASN A 523 -12.15 -16.17 -2.53
C ASN A 523 -12.31 -16.63 -1.07
N GLN A 524 -11.32 -17.36 -0.54
CA GLN A 524 -11.31 -17.79 0.85
C GLN A 524 -10.67 -16.72 1.72
N GLN A 525 -11.37 -16.28 2.76
CA GLN A 525 -10.88 -15.32 3.73
C GLN A 525 -9.68 -15.89 4.54
N PRO A 526 -8.50 -15.25 4.53
CA PRO A 526 -7.43 -15.58 5.48
C PRO A 526 -7.80 -15.10 6.88
N LEU A 527 -7.33 -15.83 7.89
CA LEU A 527 -7.37 -15.43 9.30
C LEU A 527 -5.99 -14.97 9.76
N PHE A 528 -5.98 -13.93 10.58
CA PHE A 528 -4.80 -13.24 11.11
C PHE A 528 -4.69 -13.43 12.62
N ALA A 529 -3.45 -13.55 13.10
CA ALA A 529 -3.16 -13.49 14.52
C ALA A 529 -3.28 -12.05 15.02
N MET A 530 -3.69 -11.89 16.28
CA MET A 530 -3.79 -10.58 16.94
C MET A 530 -3.15 -10.65 18.32
N PHE A 531 -2.56 -9.52 18.72
CA PHE A 531 -1.70 -9.43 19.89
C PHE A 531 -2.12 -8.25 20.78
N ASP A 532 -1.91 -8.39 22.09
CA ASP A 532 -2.02 -7.25 23.01
C ASP A 532 -0.77 -6.36 23.00
N ASN A 533 -0.82 -5.28 23.79
CA ASN A 533 0.29 -4.33 23.94
C ASN A 533 1.59 -4.93 24.53
N ASP A 534 1.52 -6.13 25.11
CA ASP A 534 2.69 -6.87 25.59
C ASP A 534 3.20 -7.88 24.52
N HIS A 535 2.68 -7.80 23.29
CA HIS A 535 2.96 -8.68 22.15
C HIS A 535 2.57 -10.14 22.41
N THR A 536 1.61 -10.38 23.31
CA THR A 536 1.07 -11.71 23.58
C THR A 536 -0.13 -11.99 22.68
N ALA A 537 -0.11 -13.13 21.98
CA ALA A 537 -1.18 -13.53 21.10
C ALA A 537 -2.50 -13.76 21.86
N PHE A 538 -3.63 -13.42 21.25
CA PHE A 538 -4.95 -13.58 21.88
C PHE A 538 -5.40 -15.04 22.07
N ASP A 539 -4.72 -15.99 21.44
CA ASP A 539 -4.89 -17.43 21.67
C ASP A 539 -3.84 -18.04 22.61
N ASP A 540 -2.94 -17.22 23.19
CA ASP A 540 -1.98 -17.71 24.17
C ASP A 540 -2.70 -18.29 25.41
N THR A 541 -2.50 -19.58 25.64
CA THR A 541 -3.24 -20.32 26.68
C THR A 541 -2.80 -19.96 28.11
N THR A 542 -1.69 -19.25 28.28
CA THR A 542 -1.19 -18.81 29.60
C THR A 542 -1.83 -17.50 30.02
N THR A 543 -1.79 -16.49 29.15
CA THR A 543 -2.34 -15.15 29.38
C THR A 543 -3.84 -15.10 29.14
N TYR A 544 -4.34 -15.84 28.14
CA TYR A 544 -5.75 -15.95 27.80
C TYR A 544 -6.27 -17.41 27.92
N PRO A 545 -6.35 -17.99 29.13
CA PRO A 545 -6.84 -19.35 29.32
C PRO A 545 -8.24 -19.56 28.73
N ASN A 546 -8.42 -20.63 27.96
CA ASN A 546 -9.67 -20.94 27.25
C ASN A 546 -10.16 -19.77 26.37
N SER A 547 -9.24 -19.09 25.68
CA SER A 547 -9.59 -18.09 24.69
C SER A 547 -10.50 -18.66 23.60
N SER A 548 -11.51 -17.89 23.21
CA SER A 548 -12.37 -18.18 22.05
C SER A 548 -11.84 -17.55 20.75
N PHE A 549 -10.66 -16.91 20.79
CA PHE A 549 -10.05 -16.33 19.61
C PHE A 549 -9.58 -17.44 18.66
N THR A 550 -9.97 -17.34 17.40
CA THR A 550 -9.68 -18.35 16.35
C THR A 550 -9.09 -17.69 15.10
N GLY A 551 -8.46 -16.52 15.28
CA GLY A 551 -8.02 -15.65 14.20
C GLY A 551 -9.05 -14.57 13.84
N ALA A 552 -8.54 -13.40 13.46
CA ALA A 552 -9.34 -12.28 12.97
C ALA A 552 -9.39 -12.30 11.45
N LYS A 553 -10.51 -11.92 10.86
CA LYS A 553 -10.62 -11.75 9.40
C LYS A 553 -10.09 -10.39 8.95
N VAL A 554 -9.98 -9.44 9.87
CA VAL A 554 -9.54 -8.05 9.72
C VAL A 554 -10.47 -7.21 8.86
N PHE A 555 -10.73 -7.64 7.62
CA PHE A 555 -11.61 -7.00 6.66
C PHE A 555 -12.18 -8.04 5.69
N GLU A 556 -13.50 -8.11 5.53
CA GLU A 556 -14.14 -9.09 4.65
C GLU A 556 -15.36 -8.51 3.92
N PHE A 557 -15.79 -9.16 2.85
CA PHE A 557 -17.12 -8.95 2.31
C PHE A 557 -18.17 -9.37 3.35
N ALA A 558 -19.04 -8.45 3.73
CA ALA A 558 -20.16 -8.79 4.59
C ALA A 558 -21.10 -9.75 3.84
N THR A 559 -21.66 -10.73 4.56
CA THR A 559 -22.55 -11.73 3.96
C THR A 559 -23.98 -11.60 4.47
N SER A 560 -24.94 -12.13 3.70
CA SER A 560 -26.36 -12.16 4.08
C SER A 560 -27.01 -13.46 3.62
N ASP A 561 -27.67 -14.18 4.54
CA ASP A 561 -28.36 -15.43 4.22
C ASP A 561 -29.47 -15.25 3.18
N THR A 562 -30.04 -14.05 3.12
CA THR A 562 -31.11 -13.68 2.17
C THR A 562 -30.60 -13.26 0.79
N ALA A 563 -29.30 -12.98 0.63
CA ALA A 563 -28.72 -12.62 -0.65
C ALA A 563 -28.57 -13.84 -1.57
N THR A 564 -28.64 -13.60 -2.88
CA THR A 564 -28.25 -14.58 -3.89
C THR A 564 -26.73 -14.71 -3.93
N THR A 565 -26.22 -15.92 -4.17
CA THR A 565 -24.78 -16.13 -4.35
C THR A 565 -24.28 -15.29 -5.53
N ASP A 566 -23.27 -14.45 -5.29
CA ASP A 566 -22.61 -13.68 -6.32
C ASP A 566 -21.85 -14.64 -7.27
N THR A 567 -22.08 -14.51 -8.57
CA THR A 567 -21.53 -15.43 -9.57
C THR A 567 -20.03 -15.25 -9.81
N VAL A 568 -19.44 -14.15 -9.36
CA VAL A 568 -18.01 -13.85 -9.46
C VAL A 568 -17.29 -14.33 -8.21
N LEU A 569 -17.82 -14.01 -7.02
CA LEU A 569 -17.16 -14.30 -5.74
C LEU A 569 -17.53 -15.68 -5.17
N GLY A 570 -18.67 -16.27 -5.57
CA GLY A 570 -19.15 -17.53 -5.01
C GLY A 570 -19.72 -17.43 -3.59
N ILE A 571 -19.89 -16.21 -3.06
CA ILE A 571 -20.42 -15.93 -1.70
C ILE A 571 -21.72 -15.09 -1.76
N LYS A 572 -22.52 -15.14 -0.70
CA LYS A 572 -23.76 -14.35 -0.58
C LYS A 572 -23.49 -12.94 -0.04
N VAL A 573 -22.94 -12.07 -0.89
CA VAL A 573 -22.57 -10.69 -0.52
C VAL A 573 -23.78 -9.89 -0.04
N LYS A 574 -23.60 -9.15 1.05
CA LYS A 574 -24.58 -8.20 1.59
C LYS A 574 -24.49 -6.87 0.84
N TYR A 575 -25.65 -6.33 0.49
CA TYR A 575 -25.79 -5.01 -0.11
C TYR A 575 -26.64 -4.12 0.79
N ASN A 576 -26.26 -2.85 0.93
CA ASN A 576 -27.12 -1.82 1.48
C ASN A 576 -27.82 -1.11 0.33
N THR A 577 -29.15 -1.21 0.26
CA THR A 577 -29.91 -0.73 -0.91
C THR A 577 -30.76 0.49 -0.58
N ILE A 578 -30.62 1.55 -1.39
CA ILE A 578 -31.54 2.69 -1.41
C ILE A 578 -32.06 2.83 -2.83
N ASN A 579 -33.39 2.80 -3.03
CA ASN A 579 -34.05 3.02 -4.32
C ASN A 579 -33.46 2.21 -5.49
N ASN A 580 -33.25 0.90 -5.30
CA ASN A 580 -32.68 -0.05 -6.28
C ASN A 580 -31.20 0.13 -6.63
N VAL A 581 -30.47 1.01 -5.94
CA VAL A 581 -29.01 1.07 -6.00
C VAL A 581 -28.47 0.35 -4.77
N GLY A 582 -27.79 -0.78 -5.00
CA GLY A 582 -27.15 -1.57 -3.95
C GLY A 582 -25.68 -1.21 -3.82
N ASP A 583 -25.26 -0.87 -2.61
CA ASP A 583 -23.86 -0.63 -2.25
C ASP A 583 -23.29 -1.85 -1.52
N ILE A 584 -22.10 -2.32 -1.92
CA ILE A 584 -21.48 -3.51 -1.30
C ILE A 584 -21.13 -3.17 0.14
N VAL A 585 -21.38 -4.11 1.05
CA VAL A 585 -21.06 -3.98 2.48
C VAL A 585 -19.85 -4.84 2.81
N PHE A 586 -18.97 -4.30 3.64
CA PHE A 586 -17.79 -4.94 4.21
C PHE A 586 -17.87 -4.89 5.73
N ASP A 587 -17.28 -5.88 6.39
CA ASP A 587 -17.15 -5.94 7.84
C ASP A 587 -15.66 -5.94 8.24
N SER A 588 -15.36 -5.36 9.39
CA SER A 588 -14.03 -5.38 10.01
C SER A 588 -14.15 -5.79 11.47
N ASP A 589 -13.72 -7.02 11.75
CA ASP A 589 -13.65 -7.52 13.12
C ASP A 589 -12.44 -6.97 13.89
N HIS A 590 -11.39 -6.50 13.21
CA HIS A 590 -10.30 -5.76 13.88
C HIS A 590 -10.84 -4.52 14.60
N THR A 591 -11.85 -3.85 14.03
CA THR A 591 -12.45 -2.65 14.64
C THR A 591 -13.63 -2.97 15.56
N SER A 592 -14.38 -4.04 15.35
CA SER A 592 -15.64 -4.26 16.10
C SER A 592 -15.82 -5.65 16.70
N GLY A 593 -14.92 -6.57 16.38
CA GLY A 593 -14.94 -7.94 16.85
C GLY A 593 -14.56 -8.07 18.31
N THR A 594 -14.93 -9.20 18.89
CA THR A 594 -14.64 -9.52 20.29
C THR A 594 -14.26 -10.98 20.44
N PHE A 595 -13.47 -11.29 21.45
CA PHE A 595 -13.25 -12.65 21.91
C PHE A 595 -13.49 -12.76 23.41
N THR A 596 -13.59 -13.99 23.90
CA THR A 596 -13.78 -14.27 25.32
C THR A 596 -12.68 -15.16 25.85
N TYR A 597 -12.34 -15.03 27.14
CA TYR A 597 -11.41 -15.92 27.83
C TYR A 597 -11.79 -16.06 29.31
N LYS A 598 -11.15 -17.02 30.00
CA LYS A 598 -11.38 -17.26 31.43
C LYS A 598 -10.35 -16.53 32.28
N SER A 599 -10.84 -15.76 33.25
CA SER A 599 -10.05 -15.22 34.37
C SER A 599 -10.59 -15.80 35.67
N GLY A 600 -9.91 -16.81 36.21
CA GLY A 600 -10.44 -17.64 37.29
C GLY A 600 -11.72 -18.35 36.86
N THR A 601 -12.84 -18.04 37.52
CA THR A 601 -14.17 -18.60 37.19
C THR A 601 -14.99 -17.72 36.24
N THR A 602 -14.56 -16.48 36.00
CA THR A 602 -15.30 -15.48 35.21
C THR A 602 -14.95 -15.58 33.73
N THR A 603 -15.95 -15.44 32.85
CA THR A 603 -15.72 -15.20 31.42
C THR A 603 -15.60 -13.70 31.19
N VAL A 604 -14.47 -13.26 30.64
CA VAL A 604 -14.21 -11.87 30.25
C VAL A 604 -14.40 -11.75 28.74
N THR A 605 -15.01 -10.67 28.27
CA THR A 605 -15.10 -10.31 26.84
C THR A 605 -14.14 -9.15 26.58
N LYS A 606 -13.33 -9.26 25.53
CA LYS A 606 -12.35 -8.24 25.13
C LYS A 606 -12.58 -7.86 23.67
N ASN A 607 -12.40 -6.59 23.32
CA ASN A 607 -12.51 -6.12 21.95
C ASN A 607 -11.20 -6.38 21.20
N LEU A 608 -11.31 -6.79 19.93
CA LEU A 608 -10.14 -6.93 19.06
C LEU A 608 -9.47 -5.58 18.79
N ALA A 609 -10.24 -4.48 18.81
CA ALA A 609 -9.73 -3.12 18.67
C ALA A 609 -8.77 -2.67 19.79
N GLU A 610 -8.69 -3.42 20.90
CA GLU A 610 -7.70 -3.18 21.97
C GLU A 610 -6.33 -3.83 21.66
N GLY A 611 -6.26 -4.68 20.64
CA GLY A 611 -5.03 -5.30 20.15
C GLY A 611 -4.51 -4.69 18.87
N HIS A 612 -3.57 -5.38 18.27
CA HIS A 612 -2.97 -5.01 17.00
C HIS A 612 -2.54 -6.24 16.21
N LEU A 613 -2.37 -6.04 14.90
CA LEU A 613 -1.73 -7.00 14.01
C LEU A 613 -0.22 -6.88 14.17
N HIS A 614 0.50 -7.98 13.96
CA HIS A 614 1.94 -7.94 13.76
C HIS A 614 2.24 -7.88 12.26
N TYR A 615 3.02 -6.87 11.87
CA TYR A 615 3.68 -6.77 10.57
C TYR A 615 5.10 -7.32 10.72
N THR A 616 5.33 -8.54 10.25
CA THR A 616 6.61 -9.24 10.36
C THR A 616 7.64 -8.61 9.43
N THR A 617 8.73 -8.11 10.00
CA THR A 617 9.90 -7.61 9.26
C THR A 617 10.99 -8.66 9.12
N GLY A 618 10.83 -9.77 9.84
CA GLY A 618 11.68 -10.95 9.78
C GLY A 618 11.09 -12.05 10.64
N ARG A 619 11.89 -13.09 10.88
CA ARG A 619 11.45 -14.29 11.62
C ARG A 619 10.88 -13.99 13.00
N SER A 620 11.55 -13.13 13.77
CA SER A 620 11.21 -12.79 15.15
C SER A 620 11.02 -11.29 15.37
N THR A 621 11.14 -10.48 14.32
CA THR A 621 11.01 -9.02 14.37
C THR A 621 9.70 -8.61 13.73
N HIS A 622 9.00 -7.68 14.36
CA HIS A 622 7.73 -7.18 13.88
C HIS A 622 7.51 -5.73 14.32
N ASN A 623 6.63 -5.06 13.59
CA ASN A 623 6.01 -3.81 14.00
C ASN A 623 4.52 -4.07 14.32
N SER A 624 3.95 -3.31 15.26
CA SER A 624 2.51 -3.37 15.53
C SER A 624 1.73 -2.51 14.53
N ARG A 625 0.68 -3.05 13.91
CA ARG A 625 -0.26 -2.31 13.07
C ARG A 625 -1.66 -2.33 13.66
N SER A 626 -2.20 -1.14 13.94
CA SER A 626 -3.58 -0.97 14.39
C SER A 626 -4.50 -0.67 13.21
N ALA A 627 -5.81 -0.79 13.39
CA ALA A 627 -6.81 -0.44 12.37
C ALA A 627 -6.89 1.07 12.04
N TRP A 628 -6.19 1.92 12.81
CA TRP A 628 -6.23 3.37 12.70
C TRP A 628 -4.81 3.94 12.72
N ILE A 629 -4.44 4.74 11.74
CA ILE A 629 -3.12 5.37 11.69
C ILE A 629 -3.25 6.87 11.95
N LYS A 630 -2.43 7.34 12.88
CA LYS A 630 -2.41 8.75 13.28
C LYS A 630 -1.80 9.58 12.15
N ARG A 631 -2.46 10.67 11.78
CA ARG A 631 -1.88 11.68 10.88
C ARG A 631 -0.72 12.45 11.56
N THR A 632 0.36 12.75 10.84
CA THR A 632 1.57 13.53 11.10
C THR A 632 1.21 15.01 11.19
N ALA A 633 0.25 15.44 10.36
CA ALA A 633 -0.37 16.74 10.44
C ALA A 633 -1.73 16.67 11.16
N GLU A 634 -2.00 17.67 11.99
CA GLU A 634 -3.35 17.92 12.50
C GLU A 634 -4.31 18.27 11.36
N SER A 635 -5.62 18.11 11.59
CA SER A 635 -6.67 18.47 10.64
C SER A 635 -6.50 19.90 10.15
N LYS A 636 -6.88 20.13 8.89
CA LYS A 636 -6.86 21.45 8.26
C LYS A 636 -8.23 21.76 7.70
N GLN A 637 -8.80 22.91 8.06
CA GLN A 637 -9.98 23.44 7.40
C GLN A 637 -9.56 24.35 6.25
N ARG A 638 -9.69 23.87 5.01
CA ARG A 638 -9.34 24.65 3.82
C ARG A 638 -10.40 25.72 3.54
N VAL A 639 -9.98 26.77 2.85
CA VAL A 639 -10.87 27.78 2.30
C VAL A 639 -11.24 27.39 0.88
N ILE A 640 -12.53 27.17 0.65
CA ILE A 640 -13.11 26.84 -0.64
C ILE A 640 -13.48 28.13 -1.39
N ARG A 641 -13.02 28.24 -2.63
CA ARG A 641 -13.42 29.26 -3.60
C ARG A 641 -13.83 28.58 -4.89
N THR A 642 -15.05 28.84 -5.36
CA THR A 642 -15.55 28.33 -6.63
C THR A 642 -15.57 29.40 -7.71
N PHE A 643 -15.32 28.98 -8.95
CA PHE A 643 -15.44 29.80 -10.16
C PHE A 643 -16.25 29.03 -11.19
N ILE A 644 -17.00 29.75 -12.03
CA ILE A 644 -17.61 29.20 -13.24
C ILE A 644 -16.86 29.82 -14.41
N VAL A 645 -16.39 28.97 -15.33
CA VAL A 645 -15.67 29.39 -16.53
C VAL A 645 -16.61 30.13 -17.47
N ASP A 646 -16.16 31.27 -18.00
CA ASP A 646 -16.91 32.09 -18.96
C ASP A 646 -16.16 32.24 -20.29
N GLU A 647 -16.73 33.00 -21.23
CA GLU A 647 -16.11 33.21 -22.54
C GLU A 647 -14.82 34.06 -22.49
N THR A 648 -14.62 34.82 -21.41
CA THR A 648 -13.53 35.80 -21.26
C THR A 648 -12.30 35.19 -20.60
N GLU A 649 -12.49 34.31 -19.61
CA GLU A 649 -11.39 33.66 -18.88
C GLU A 649 -11.63 32.15 -18.76
N LYS A 650 -10.69 31.38 -19.31
CA LYS A 650 -10.77 29.91 -19.45
C LYS A 650 -9.59 29.16 -18.87
N GLN A 651 -8.59 29.87 -18.33
CA GLN A 651 -7.32 29.25 -17.93
C GLN A 651 -6.75 29.78 -16.62
N VAL A 652 -6.96 31.04 -16.29
CA VAL A 652 -6.26 31.71 -15.18
C VAL A 652 -7.25 32.13 -14.11
N PHE A 653 -7.14 31.52 -12.93
CA PHE A 653 -8.06 31.76 -11.82
C PHE A 653 -7.30 32.19 -10.57
N PRO A 654 -7.69 33.31 -9.92
CA PRO A 654 -6.91 33.87 -8.82
C PRO A 654 -7.13 33.13 -7.51
N ILE A 655 -6.05 32.98 -6.74
CA ILE A 655 -6.09 32.59 -5.33
C ILE A 655 -6.24 33.86 -4.51
N ASP A 656 -7.46 34.41 -4.48
CA ASP A 656 -7.76 35.74 -3.94
C ASP A 656 -8.39 35.72 -2.53
N PHE A 657 -8.61 34.53 -1.99
CA PHE A 657 -9.22 34.30 -0.68
C PHE A 657 -8.22 34.38 0.48
N TYR A 658 -6.92 34.54 0.19
CA TYR A 658 -5.91 35.00 1.14
C TYR A 658 -5.35 36.34 0.68
N LYS A 659 -5.05 37.23 1.64
CA LYS A 659 -4.48 38.53 1.35
C LYS A 659 -3.02 38.37 0.91
N ASP A 660 -2.64 39.05 -0.17
CA ASP A 660 -1.27 39.07 -0.70
C ASP A 660 -0.70 37.65 -0.90
N SER A 661 -1.51 36.76 -1.50
CA SER A 661 -1.17 35.33 -1.66
C SER A 661 0.11 35.07 -2.46
N ALA A 662 0.63 36.06 -3.20
CA ALA A 662 1.94 36.04 -3.86
C ALA A 662 3.09 35.75 -2.88
N ASP A 663 3.02 36.29 -1.67
CA ASP A 663 4.09 36.25 -0.67
C ASP A 663 4.00 35.03 0.26
N LEU A 664 2.94 34.22 0.15
CA LEU A 664 2.74 33.04 0.98
C LEU A 664 3.68 31.92 0.58
N THR A 665 4.46 31.46 1.56
CA THR A 665 5.36 30.31 1.46
C THR A 665 4.71 29.00 1.95
N ASP A 666 3.62 29.10 2.70
CA ASP A 666 2.88 27.98 3.31
C ASP A 666 1.59 27.63 2.56
N LEU A 667 1.39 28.18 1.37
CA LEU A 667 0.16 28.01 0.61
C LEU A 667 0.07 26.61 0.00
N GLU A 668 -0.93 25.85 0.44
CA GLU A 668 -1.37 24.61 -0.16
C GLU A 668 -2.63 24.84 -0.99
N VAL A 669 -2.75 24.19 -2.16
CA VAL A 669 -3.95 24.32 -3.01
C VAL A 669 -4.29 22.98 -3.66
N SER A 670 -5.51 22.52 -3.45
CA SER A 670 -6.14 21.44 -4.23
C SER A 670 -7.15 22.02 -5.21
N VAL A 671 -7.11 21.54 -6.45
CA VAL A 671 -7.91 22.06 -7.57
C VAL A 671 -8.75 20.93 -8.16
N SER A 672 -10.05 21.15 -8.32
CA SER A 672 -10.92 20.26 -9.10
C SER A 672 -11.76 21.04 -10.11
N VAL A 673 -12.06 20.37 -11.24
CA VAL A 673 -12.92 20.86 -12.31
C VAL A 673 -14.04 19.86 -12.51
N ASN A 674 -15.29 20.30 -12.38
CA ASN A 674 -16.49 19.44 -12.43
C ASN A 674 -16.40 18.22 -11.49
N GLY A 675 -15.81 18.43 -10.31
CA GLY A 675 -15.60 17.37 -9.33
C GLY A 675 -14.38 16.47 -9.56
N LEU A 676 -13.69 16.60 -10.70
CA LEU A 676 -12.48 15.83 -10.98
C LEU A 676 -11.25 16.62 -10.53
N ARG A 677 -10.49 16.05 -9.59
CA ARG A 677 -9.22 16.62 -9.14
C ARG A 677 -8.25 16.75 -10.31
N LYS A 678 -7.48 17.82 -10.30
CA LYS A 678 -6.44 18.15 -11.28
C LYS A 678 -5.08 18.08 -10.62
N THR A 679 -4.08 17.66 -11.38
CA THR A 679 -2.72 17.45 -10.89
C THR A 679 -1.85 18.67 -11.17
N LEU A 680 -1.18 19.17 -10.14
CA LEU A 680 -0.18 20.24 -10.26
C LEU A 680 0.95 19.79 -11.21
N THR A 681 1.45 20.70 -12.02
CA THR A 681 2.43 20.49 -13.09
C THR A 681 1.96 19.66 -14.27
N THR A 682 0.88 18.86 -14.17
CA THR A 682 0.30 18.11 -15.31
C THR A 682 -0.83 18.89 -15.94
N ASP A 683 -1.87 19.20 -15.17
CA ASP A 683 -3.09 19.89 -15.64
C ASP A 683 -2.99 21.41 -15.46
N TYR A 684 -2.32 21.87 -14.41
CA TYR A 684 -2.18 23.29 -14.09
C TYR A 684 -0.83 23.61 -13.45
N THR A 685 -0.48 24.90 -13.42
CA THR A 685 0.65 25.45 -12.66
C THR A 685 0.16 26.54 -11.70
N ILE A 686 0.98 26.87 -10.70
CA ILE A 686 0.76 28.03 -9.84
C ILE A 686 1.69 29.14 -10.31
N GLU A 687 1.13 30.24 -10.81
CA GLU A 687 1.89 31.42 -11.22
C GLU A 687 1.78 32.52 -10.14
N THR A 688 2.93 33.10 -9.77
CA THR A 688 2.98 34.21 -8.81
C THR A 688 2.83 35.54 -9.54
N GLY A 689 1.72 36.25 -9.31
CA GLY A 689 1.54 37.63 -9.76
C GLY A 689 2.04 38.66 -8.73
N THR A 690 1.71 39.94 -8.91
CA THR A 690 2.18 41.02 -8.01
C THR A 690 1.57 40.99 -6.61
N LYS A 691 0.34 40.48 -6.48
CA LYS A 691 -0.38 40.39 -5.19
C LYS A 691 -0.92 39.01 -4.91
N ASN A 692 -1.47 38.35 -5.94
CA ASN A 692 -2.05 37.03 -5.79
C ASN A 692 -1.24 35.98 -6.56
N LYS A 693 -1.25 34.74 -6.08
CA LYS A 693 -0.97 33.56 -6.90
C LYS A 693 -2.20 33.21 -7.75
N PHE A 694 -1.97 32.52 -8.86
CA PHE A 694 -2.99 32.11 -9.82
C PHE A 694 -2.84 30.64 -10.15
N VAL A 695 -3.96 29.94 -10.22
CA VAL A 695 -4.04 28.63 -10.86
C VAL A 695 -4.14 28.85 -12.36
N LYS A 696 -3.18 28.33 -13.12
CA LYS A 696 -3.17 28.40 -14.58
C LYS A 696 -3.27 27.02 -15.21
N PHE A 697 -4.40 26.73 -15.82
CA PHE A 697 -4.62 25.48 -16.54
C PHE A 697 -3.82 25.45 -17.84
N LYS A 698 -3.13 24.33 -18.10
CA LYS A 698 -2.37 24.13 -19.34
C LYS A 698 -3.27 24.04 -20.56
N LYS A 699 -4.44 23.41 -20.40
CA LYS A 699 -5.49 23.33 -21.41
C LYS A 699 -6.61 24.32 -21.07
N ALA A 700 -7.14 25.01 -22.07
CA ALA A 700 -8.33 25.85 -21.89
C ALA A 700 -9.52 25.01 -21.46
N LEU A 701 -10.22 25.49 -20.42
CA LEU A 701 -11.46 24.91 -19.92
C LEU A 701 -12.66 25.32 -20.79
N GLU A 702 -13.76 24.57 -20.66
CA GLU A 702 -15.00 24.83 -21.39
C GLU A 702 -15.87 25.84 -20.63
N VAL A 703 -16.70 26.59 -21.36
CA VAL A 703 -17.68 27.49 -20.72
C VAL A 703 -18.61 26.65 -19.86
N ASP A 704 -18.97 27.18 -18.68
CA ASP A 704 -19.76 26.50 -17.65
C ASP A 704 -19.02 25.42 -16.85
N ASP A 705 -17.72 25.17 -17.10
CA ASP A 705 -16.91 24.34 -16.21
C ASP A 705 -16.89 24.97 -14.80
N GLN A 706 -17.18 24.15 -13.79
CA GLN A 706 -17.10 24.54 -12.38
C GLN A 706 -15.72 24.21 -11.81
N ILE A 707 -15.01 25.24 -11.37
CA ILE A 707 -13.72 25.11 -10.70
C ILE A 707 -13.93 25.22 -9.19
N ARG A 708 -13.34 24.31 -8.42
CA ARG A 708 -13.22 24.38 -6.96
C ARG A 708 -11.75 24.49 -6.59
N LEU A 709 -11.38 25.59 -5.95
CA LEU A 709 -10.08 25.80 -5.32
C LEU A 709 -10.24 25.62 -3.82
N ALA A 710 -9.56 24.64 -3.22
CA ALA A 710 -9.49 24.46 -1.78
C ALA A 710 -8.06 24.76 -1.32
N GLY A 711 -7.85 25.92 -0.70
CA GLY A 711 -6.54 26.36 -0.27
C GLY A 711 -6.37 26.37 1.24
N TYR A 712 -5.14 26.14 1.71
CA TYR A 712 -4.74 26.27 3.11
C TYR A 712 -3.53 27.19 3.25
N SER A 713 -3.55 28.05 4.26
CA SER A 713 -2.44 28.86 4.77
C SER A 713 -2.77 29.22 6.21
N SER A 714 -1.74 29.46 7.02
CA SER A 714 -1.89 30.01 8.37
C SER A 714 -2.50 31.42 8.40
N THR A 715 -2.52 32.11 7.25
CA THR A 715 -3.09 33.44 7.07
C THR A 715 -4.62 33.42 7.15
N ASP A 716 -5.22 34.43 7.80
CA ASP A 716 -6.68 34.58 7.83
C ASP A 716 -7.26 34.75 6.41
N LYS A 717 -8.43 34.15 6.16
CA LYS A 717 -9.11 34.36 4.88
C LYS A 717 -9.61 35.80 4.74
N VAL A 718 -9.68 36.28 3.50
CA VAL A 718 -10.27 37.59 3.19
C VAL A 718 -11.78 37.53 3.41
N ALA A 719 -12.33 38.58 4.03
CA ALA A 719 -13.78 38.73 4.18
C ALA A 719 -14.48 38.65 2.81
N ASP A 720 -15.66 38.03 2.79
CA ASP A 720 -16.46 37.88 1.56
C ASP A 720 -15.85 37.03 0.43
N LYS A 721 -14.67 36.44 0.65
CA LYS A 721 -14.01 35.54 -0.30
C LYS A 721 -13.84 34.15 0.28
N GLY A 722 -14.37 33.18 -0.44
CA GLY A 722 -14.41 31.78 -0.03
C GLY A 722 -15.16 31.51 1.28
N ILE A 723 -15.24 30.23 1.61
CA ILE A 723 -15.87 29.67 2.82
C ILE A 723 -14.94 28.63 3.42
N TYR A 724 -14.95 28.44 4.74
CA TYR A 724 -14.18 27.36 5.34
C TYR A 724 -14.90 26.02 5.08
N GLU A 725 -14.15 24.94 4.89
CA GLU A 725 -14.71 23.58 4.98
C GLU A 725 -15.33 23.34 6.36
N ILE A 726 -16.32 22.45 6.46
CA ILE A 726 -16.78 21.97 7.77
C ILE A 726 -15.66 21.13 8.40
N PRO A 727 -15.41 21.27 9.72
CA PRO A 727 -14.46 20.41 10.42
C PRO A 727 -14.79 18.92 10.23
N GLU A 728 -13.77 18.10 9.95
CA GLU A 728 -13.96 16.67 9.68
C GLU A 728 -14.65 15.95 10.84
N ASN A 729 -14.27 16.24 12.08
CA ASN A 729 -14.91 15.66 13.27
C ASN A 729 -16.41 16.01 13.42
N LEU A 730 -16.91 17.06 12.78
CA LEU A 730 -18.34 17.37 12.79
C LEU A 730 -19.07 16.69 11.64
N ALA A 731 -18.37 16.44 10.52
CA ALA A 731 -18.95 15.87 9.31
C ALA A 731 -18.83 14.35 9.21
N THR A 732 -17.79 13.77 9.81
CA THR A 732 -17.41 12.37 9.66
C THR A 732 -17.28 11.74 11.04
N ASN A 733 -18.10 10.73 11.32
CA ASN A 733 -18.15 10.03 12.60
C ASN A 733 -18.20 10.97 13.82
N SER A 734 -19.11 11.95 13.82
CA SER A 734 -19.13 13.02 14.83
C SER A 734 -19.45 12.59 16.26
N LEU A 735 -19.94 11.36 16.43
CA LEU A 735 -20.18 10.74 17.73
C LEU A 735 -19.00 9.89 18.20
N ASN A 736 -17.92 9.80 17.40
CA ASN A 736 -16.77 8.95 17.62
C ASN A 736 -17.20 7.50 17.93
N GLU A 737 -18.14 6.99 17.13
CA GLU A 737 -18.65 5.63 17.27
C GLU A 737 -17.60 4.62 16.81
N GLN A 738 -17.56 3.47 17.49
CA GLN A 738 -16.79 2.33 17.02
C GLN A 738 -17.50 1.76 15.78
N LEU A 739 -16.86 1.90 14.63
CA LEU A 739 -17.37 1.37 13.36
C LEU A 739 -16.86 -0.05 13.16
N GLY A 740 -17.71 -0.92 12.61
CA GLY A 740 -17.39 -2.32 12.28
C GLY A 740 -17.86 -2.76 10.91
N THR A 741 -18.70 -1.95 10.27
CA THR A 741 -19.33 -2.24 9.00
C THR A 741 -19.23 -1.00 8.12
N PHE A 742 -18.81 -1.19 6.89
CA PHE A 742 -18.53 -0.13 5.93
C PHE A 742 -19.18 -0.45 4.60
N THR A 743 -19.80 0.54 3.96
CA THR A 743 -20.24 0.43 2.56
C THR A 743 -19.09 0.81 1.63
N PHE A 744 -19.06 0.26 0.42
CA PHE A 744 -18.06 0.64 -0.58
C PHE A 744 -18.06 2.16 -0.83
N GLY A 745 -19.24 2.80 -0.86
CA GLY A 745 -19.35 4.25 -0.98
C GLY A 745 -18.71 5.02 0.17
N GLN A 746 -18.79 4.54 1.42
CA GLN A 746 -18.09 5.14 2.56
C GLN A 746 -16.58 5.00 2.43
N ILE A 747 -16.08 3.82 2.03
CA ILE A 747 -14.65 3.60 1.82
C ILE A 747 -14.13 4.48 0.68
N LEU A 748 -14.87 4.56 -0.43
CA LEU A 748 -14.53 5.44 -1.56
C LEU A 748 -14.42 6.91 -1.13
N ASN A 749 -15.33 7.39 -0.28
CA ASN A 749 -15.28 8.75 0.24
C ASN A 749 -14.09 8.97 1.18
N HIS A 750 -13.75 7.98 2.01
CA HIS A 750 -12.54 8.00 2.85
C HIS A 750 -11.27 8.11 2.01
N VAL A 751 -11.13 7.29 0.96
CA VAL A 751 -9.97 7.34 0.05
C VAL A 751 -9.92 8.65 -0.74
N ARG A 752 -11.07 9.19 -1.16
CA ARG A 752 -11.14 10.52 -1.79
C ARG A 752 -10.68 11.65 -0.87
N ASP A 753 -11.04 11.60 0.42
CA ASP A 753 -10.59 12.59 1.40
C ASP A 753 -9.06 12.58 1.54
N ILE A 754 -8.50 11.38 1.71
CA ILE A 754 -7.07 11.09 1.71
C ILE A 754 -6.41 11.69 0.46
N PHE A 755 -6.93 11.39 -0.72
CA PHE A 755 -6.38 11.86 -1.99
C PHE A 755 -6.44 13.38 -2.10
N ASP A 756 -7.59 14.00 -1.88
CA ASP A 756 -7.77 15.46 -2.01
C ASP A 756 -6.85 16.26 -1.08
N LYS A 757 -6.46 15.66 0.05
CA LYS A 757 -5.59 16.27 1.04
C LYS A 757 -4.10 16.04 0.79
N ASN A 758 -3.71 14.95 0.13
CA ASN A 758 -2.32 14.64 -0.19
C ASN A 758 -1.89 15.20 -1.55
N GLN A 759 -0.96 16.17 -1.57
CA GLN A 759 -0.45 16.75 -2.81
C GLN A 759 0.60 15.91 -3.53
N ASP A 760 1.23 14.96 -2.83
CA ASP A 760 2.26 14.09 -3.40
C ASP A 760 1.66 13.00 -4.29
N VAL A 761 0.35 12.78 -4.19
CA VAL A 761 -0.34 11.73 -4.93
C VAL A 761 -1.08 12.30 -6.11
N THR A 762 -0.80 11.69 -7.26
CA THR A 762 -1.34 12.04 -8.57
C THR A 762 -2.27 10.94 -9.07
N GLY A 763 -3.14 11.23 -10.04
CA GLY A 763 -4.09 10.25 -10.60
C GLY A 763 -5.55 10.68 -10.51
N ALA A 764 -6.47 9.71 -10.58
CA ALA A 764 -7.92 9.95 -10.53
C ALA A 764 -8.65 8.89 -9.68
N ILE A 765 -9.74 9.28 -8.99
CA ILE A 765 -10.58 8.35 -8.21
C ILE A 765 -12.08 8.42 -8.59
N PRO A 766 -12.69 7.31 -9.05
CA PRO A 766 -12.03 6.07 -9.50
C PRO A 766 -11.34 6.29 -10.85
N GLY A 767 -10.23 5.60 -11.14
CA GLY A 767 -9.56 5.70 -12.44
C GLY A 767 -8.08 5.33 -12.48
N ILE A 768 -7.45 5.70 -13.60
CA ILE A 768 -6.05 5.35 -13.95
C ILE A 768 -5.06 6.20 -13.11
N LEU A 769 -3.92 5.57 -12.77
CA LEU A 769 -2.71 6.07 -12.08
C LEU A 769 -2.75 6.02 -10.55
N TRP A 770 -2.48 4.84 -9.99
CA TRP A 770 -2.34 4.63 -8.54
C TRP A 770 -1.23 3.65 -8.15
N THR A 771 -0.52 3.05 -9.12
CA THR A 771 0.27 1.83 -8.89
C THR A 771 1.46 2.02 -7.94
N ASP A 772 1.95 3.24 -7.76
CA ASP A 772 3.26 3.47 -7.14
C ASP A 772 3.20 4.19 -5.79
N PHE A 773 2.00 4.52 -5.27
CA PHE A 773 1.87 5.38 -4.08
C PHE A 773 0.98 4.80 -2.95
N MET A 774 0.24 3.72 -3.18
CA MET A 774 -0.79 3.24 -2.22
C MET A 774 -0.33 2.26 -1.16
N THR A 775 0.88 1.71 -1.23
CA THR A 775 1.36 0.78 -0.21
C THR A 775 1.58 1.43 1.15
N ASP A 776 1.79 2.75 1.21
CA ASP A 776 2.22 3.44 2.44
C ASP A 776 1.44 4.72 2.78
N PHE A 777 0.26 4.91 2.17
CA PHE A 777 -0.56 6.10 2.39
C PHE A 777 -1.01 6.29 3.84
N ALA A 778 -0.87 5.27 4.69
CA ALA A 778 -1.33 5.34 6.06
C ALA A 778 -0.23 5.75 7.04
N ASP A 779 1.05 5.49 6.78
CA ASP A 779 2.16 5.77 7.71
C ASP A 779 2.70 7.22 7.58
N GLY A 780 2.30 7.96 6.52
CA GLY A 780 2.86 9.27 6.18
C GLY A 780 1.90 10.47 6.09
N PHE A 781 0.60 10.32 6.35
CA PHE A 781 -0.22 11.50 6.64
C PHE A 781 0.15 12.06 7.95
#